data_AF-A0A239EPP1-F1
#
_entry.id   AF-A0A239EPP1-F1
#
_cell.length_a   1.000
_cell.length_b   1.000
_cell.length_c   1.000
_cell.angle_alpha   90.00
_cell.angle_beta   90.00
_cell.angle_gamma   90.00
#
_symmetry.space_group_name_H-M   'P 1'
#
loop_
_entity.id
_entity.type
_entity.pdbx_description
1 polymer ?
#
loop_
_entity_poly.entity_id
_entity_poly.type
_entity_poly.pdbx_seq_one_letter_code
_entity_poly.pdbx_strand_id
1 'polypeptide(L)'
;MTQPSRDYTRLLNTLIDQRIAAAPRRSPWFHLNPGERADFLGEVDARLLEIQRTTLSVLAAQCYSMQDNPRDIDEHLELLRLRRERLGDASAYRQALDRDIALYSRQQAAMHGFEGAWRKALRLLRAGDGLRAPCPGLLVRLQRMIDLLQRKIDVEGASRITPFARQQGWKAVAERYRALLAAPSDNTVAALERIPSASDALPVNLSLLLMEERPGHVRMNVALVDPSYERRYKDLYLEHGRLATRTRGLMNFSFGTLARSLAWQQQYRLKHEPAQAWSPTFAPIRSVLVRTAFIEAFLGDYLVSESTLRGGFLVRVLDDGYWLRAVNVDRKVCNQIGIEAFDDPNGEARTRNVSVPRRLDQLLNRYADIASFQTIAVQSYARSHYDPDRDGRFVDVREVERTLGFGEHLYLLELPRDGEYLAATPFGVMELQGERVNSRHLCVSEVQAAYAHNAAFFDRLEALRDAGEGACPWLNHPRERSAFMAQWLRLLERNHLTPGGLLPVPDAPRDGRRDIKGNHLGKVLWERAFADRVWRWRALDPLLSALAGRLRRREDRHTWLDDAYLQSTLAQARHLLGERLPALPHQARALRLLDILLADEPAEPLLDSDDGRSLRMQVLFQCLRVLAGQPAVGNRLLRPDPYLILNARPETLLAADNSWLIAEDKYRGYHQYSADPRHPHTDYMDQLDTPFSGGVSGVTEALCRDLPGLFDGPPSVTTYWRFQLANSAFWLRNGYHSLFETLYVAACEEPPAEDAIGARLQALFERCSAVGTPAGALYDGAMALILALVNRDLAAAEHLSVARYCGG
;
A
#
# COMPACT_ATOMS: atom_id res chain seq x y z
N MET A 1 -14.65 28.30 7.82
CA MET A 1 -15.56 27.40 7.07
C MET A 1 -16.98 27.82 7.35
N THR A 2 -17.85 27.84 6.34
CA THR A 2 -19.30 28.06 6.51
C THR A 2 -19.92 26.89 7.26
N GLN A 3 -20.79 27.18 8.23
CA GLN A 3 -21.54 26.17 8.95
C GLN A 3 -22.54 25.48 7.99
N PRO A 4 -22.72 24.14 8.09
CA PRO A 4 -23.74 23.44 7.30
C PRO A 4 -25.15 23.96 7.58
N SER A 5 -26.02 23.87 6.58
CA SER A 5 -27.44 24.17 6.71
C SER A 5 -28.13 23.27 7.74
N ARG A 6 -29.20 23.77 8.36
CA ARG A 6 -30.00 22.98 9.31
C ARG A 6 -30.59 21.71 8.68
N ASP A 7 -30.92 21.76 7.40
CA ASP A 7 -31.53 20.64 6.68
C ASP A 7 -30.51 19.53 6.38
N TYR A 8 -29.27 19.91 6.03
CA TYR A 8 -28.15 18.97 5.94
C TYR A 8 -27.97 18.21 7.25
N THR A 9 -27.88 18.94 8.37
CA THR A 9 -27.73 18.33 9.70
C THR A 9 -28.93 17.46 10.06
N ARG A 10 -30.16 17.87 9.72
CA ARG A 10 -31.38 17.09 9.98
C ARG A 10 -31.37 15.75 9.21
N LEU A 11 -31.00 15.77 7.94
CA LEU A 11 -30.93 14.56 7.11
C LEU A 11 -29.83 13.61 7.57
N LEU A 12 -28.64 14.13 7.89
CA LEU A 12 -27.56 13.32 8.46
C LEU A 12 -27.97 12.71 9.80
N ASN A 13 -28.64 13.47 10.66
CA ASN A 13 -29.21 12.94 11.91
C ASN A 13 -30.21 11.81 11.67
N THR A 14 -31.07 11.95 10.66
CA THR A 14 -32.03 10.92 10.29
C THR A 14 -31.30 9.63 9.85
N LEU A 15 -30.23 9.75 9.05
CA LEU A 15 -29.39 8.62 8.64
C LEU A 15 -28.75 7.93 9.85
N ILE A 16 -28.20 8.72 10.78
CA ILE A 16 -27.60 8.21 12.03
C ILE A 16 -28.62 7.40 12.83
N ASP A 17 -29.80 7.97 13.08
CA ASP A 17 -30.83 7.33 13.91
C ASP A 17 -31.38 6.06 13.24
N GLN A 18 -31.63 6.11 11.93
CA GLN A 18 -32.01 4.93 11.14
C GLN A 18 -30.95 3.84 11.21
N ARG A 19 -29.67 4.22 11.10
CA ARG A 19 -28.58 3.26 11.10
C ARG A 19 -28.36 2.63 12.47
N ILE A 20 -28.46 3.41 13.55
CA ILE A 20 -28.40 2.89 14.92
C ILE A 20 -29.57 1.94 15.18
N ALA A 21 -30.79 2.27 14.72
CA ALA A 21 -31.96 1.40 14.90
C ALA A 21 -31.85 0.07 14.13
N ALA A 22 -31.26 0.11 12.93
CA ALA A 22 -31.02 -1.08 12.10
C ALA A 22 -29.68 -1.78 12.39
N ALA A 23 -28.91 -1.29 13.36
CA ALA A 23 -27.57 -1.77 13.64
C ALA A 23 -27.62 -3.20 14.22
N PRO A 24 -26.84 -4.15 13.69
CA PRO A 24 -26.64 -5.43 14.37
C PRO A 24 -25.91 -5.20 15.71
N ARG A 25 -25.91 -6.21 16.60
CA ARG A 25 -25.20 -6.17 17.90
C ARG A 25 -23.73 -5.74 17.80
N ARG A 26 -23.12 -5.95 16.63
CA ARG A 26 -21.69 -5.75 16.33
C ARG A 26 -21.42 -4.52 15.46
N SER A 27 -22.23 -3.49 15.59
CA SER A 27 -22.12 -2.29 14.77
C SER A 27 -21.19 -1.26 15.40
N PRO A 28 -20.32 -0.57 14.63
CA PRO A 28 -19.59 0.61 15.11
C PRO A 28 -20.51 1.83 15.30
N TRP A 29 -21.78 1.72 14.88
CA TRP A 29 -22.82 2.70 15.14
C TRP A 29 -23.43 2.49 16.52
N PHE A 30 -23.47 3.56 17.32
CA PHE A 30 -24.04 3.53 18.67
C PHE A 30 -24.76 4.83 19.03
N HIS A 31 -25.58 4.77 20.07
CA HIS A 31 -26.28 5.95 20.60
C HIS A 31 -25.29 6.99 21.13
N LEU A 32 -25.31 8.17 20.52
CA LEU A 32 -24.48 9.31 20.88
C LEU A 32 -25.20 10.22 21.88
N ASN A 33 -24.49 10.72 22.88
CA ASN A 33 -24.96 11.85 23.67
C ASN A 33 -24.90 13.15 22.82
N PRO A 34 -25.51 14.27 23.26
CA PRO A 34 -25.55 15.50 22.46
C PRO A 34 -24.17 16.05 22.04
N GLY A 35 -23.15 15.94 22.90
CA GLY A 35 -21.79 16.40 22.61
C GLY A 35 -21.08 15.49 21.59
N GLU A 36 -21.08 14.18 21.83
CA GLU A 36 -20.56 13.18 20.89
C GLU A 36 -21.22 13.31 19.51
N ARG A 37 -22.51 13.60 19.48
CA ARG A 37 -23.26 13.79 18.25
C ARG A 37 -22.82 15.03 17.50
N ALA A 38 -22.58 16.15 18.20
CA ALA A 38 -22.05 17.36 17.57
C ALA A 38 -20.64 17.14 16.99
N ASP A 39 -19.76 16.48 17.75
CA ASP A 39 -18.39 16.17 17.31
C ASP A 39 -18.40 15.22 16.10
N PHE A 40 -19.23 14.18 16.15
CA PHE A 40 -19.38 13.23 15.05
C PHE A 40 -19.87 13.92 13.76
N LEU A 41 -20.87 14.79 13.86
CA LEU A 41 -21.37 15.56 12.71
C LEU A 41 -20.27 16.47 12.13
N GLY A 42 -19.45 17.08 12.98
CA GLY A 42 -18.31 17.90 12.57
C GLY A 42 -17.25 17.10 11.82
N GLU A 43 -16.86 15.93 12.34
CA GLU A 43 -15.92 15.04 11.66
C GLU A 43 -16.49 14.53 10.33
N VAL A 44 -17.76 14.12 10.28
CA VAL A 44 -18.38 13.66 9.03
C VAL A 44 -18.37 14.76 7.96
N ASP A 45 -18.72 16.01 8.29
CA ASP A 45 -18.65 17.14 7.34
C ASP A 45 -17.21 17.33 6.83
N ALA A 46 -16.23 17.33 7.73
CA ALA A 46 -14.82 17.49 7.38
C ALA A 46 -14.32 16.38 6.44
N ARG A 47 -14.68 15.12 6.70
CA ARG A 47 -14.28 13.96 5.89
C ARG A 47 -14.96 13.95 4.53
N LEU A 48 -16.24 14.32 4.45
CA LEU A 48 -16.95 14.45 3.17
C LEU A 48 -16.35 15.56 2.29
N LEU A 49 -16.00 16.71 2.89
CA LEU A 49 -15.29 17.77 2.18
C LEU A 49 -13.90 17.32 1.71
N GLU A 50 -13.18 16.53 2.52
CA GLU A 50 -11.91 15.94 2.13
C GLU A 50 -12.06 14.99 0.93
N ILE A 51 -13.07 14.09 0.95
CA ILE A 51 -13.38 13.20 -0.17
C ILE A 51 -13.61 14.00 -1.46
N GLN A 52 -14.47 15.03 -1.40
CA GLN A 52 -14.80 15.87 -2.55
C GLN A 52 -13.56 16.60 -3.10
N ARG A 53 -12.78 17.23 -2.22
CA ARG A 53 -11.65 18.09 -2.62
C ARG A 53 -10.40 17.32 -3.07
N THR A 54 -10.28 16.06 -2.67
CA THR A 54 -9.06 15.28 -2.90
C THR A 54 -9.34 14.04 -3.74
N THR A 55 -9.98 13.02 -3.16
CA THR A 55 -10.20 11.71 -3.80
C THR A 55 -11.04 11.85 -5.07
N LEU A 56 -12.16 12.58 -5.03
CA LEU A 56 -12.98 12.83 -6.21
C LEU A 56 -12.23 13.66 -7.26
N SER A 57 -11.38 14.60 -6.83
CA SER A 57 -10.57 15.41 -7.75
C SER A 57 -9.50 14.57 -8.46
N VAL A 58 -8.89 13.58 -7.79
CA VAL A 58 -7.99 12.61 -8.43
C VAL A 58 -8.75 11.71 -9.40
N LEU A 59 -9.97 11.27 -9.06
CA LEU A 59 -10.80 10.52 -10.00
C LEU A 59 -11.21 11.36 -11.21
N ALA A 60 -11.55 12.63 -11.01
CA ALA A 60 -11.83 13.58 -12.08
C ALA A 60 -10.63 13.68 -13.02
N ALA A 61 -9.41 13.78 -12.46
CA ALA A 61 -8.17 13.77 -13.22
C ALA A 61 -8.04 12.57 -14.15
N GLN A 62 -8.28 11.37 -13.61
CA GLN A 62 -8.27 10.12 -14.38
C GLN A 62 -9.35 10.14 -15.46
N CYS A 63 -10.57 10.57 -15.13
CA CYS A 63 -11.69 10.63 -16.06
C CYS A 63 -11.37 11.52 -17.25
N TYR A 64 -10.90 12.72 -16.96
CA TYR A 64 -10.50 13.71 -17.92
C TYR A 64 -9.30 13.24 -18.75
N SER A 65 -8.27 12.67 -18.14
CA SER A 65 -7.14 12.10 -18.88
C SER A 65 -7.55 11.00 -19.86
N MET A 66 -8.65 10.28 -19.60
CA MET A 66 -9.13 9.19 -20.45
C MET A 66 -10.22 9.59 -21.46
N GLN A 67 -10.95 10.69 -21.21
CA GLN A 67 -11.98 11.22 -22.11
C GLN A 67 -11.38 11.93 -23.32
N ASP A 68 -10.33 12.71 -23.08
CA ASP A 68 -9.74 13.53 -24.11
C ASP A 68 -8.60 12.78 -24.77
N ASN A 69 -8.72 12.58 -26.08
CA ASN A 69 -7.66 12.06 -26.92
C ASN A 69 -7.13 13.20 -27.79
N PRO A 70 -6.38 14.15 -27.20
CA PRO A 70 -5.87 15.31 -27.92
C PRO A 70 -5.01 14.83 -29.09
N ARG A 71 -5.22 15.43 -30.26
CA ARG A 71 -4.52 15.06 -31.50
C ARG A 71 -3.07 15.49 -31.46
N ASP A 72 -2.76 16.55 -30.71
CA ASP A 72 -1.42 17.07 -30.52
C ASP A 72 -1.23 17.72 -29.13
N ILE A 73 -0.01 18.19 -28.88
CA ILE A 73 0.40 18.79 -27.62
C ILE A 73 -0.26 20.15 -27.36
N ASP A 74 -0.66 20.86 -28.41
CA ASP A 74 -1.26 22.19 -28.31
C ASP A 74 -2.70 22.05 -27.82
N GLU A 75 -3.47 21.16 -28.46
CA GLU A 75 -4.82 20.77 -28.04
C GLU A 75 -4.81 20.21 -26.61
N HIS A 76 -3.82 19.38 -26.25
CA HIS A 76 -3.69 18.88 -24.88
C HIS A 76 -3.48 20.00 -23.86
N LEU A 77 -2.58 20.96 -24.15
CA LEU A 77 -2.32 22.08 -23.26
C LEU A 77 -3.53 23.01 -23.10
N GLU A 78 -4.27 23.26 -24.17
CA GLU A 78 -5.52 24.02 -24.10
C GLU A 78 -6.53 23.33 -23.19
N LEU A 79 -6.71 22.02 -23.33
CA LEU A 79 -7.60 21.24 -22.47
C LEU A 79 -7.16 21.27 -21.01
N LEU A 80 -5.87 21.09 -20.71
CA LEU A 80 -5.36 21.19 -19.34
C LEU A 80 -5.58 22.57 -18.73
N ARG A 81 -5.34 23.65 -19.49
CA ARG A 81 -5.57 25.04 -19.05
C ARG A 81 -7.05 25.31 -18.80
N LEU A 82 -7.93 24.87 -19.71
CA LEU A 82 -9.37 24.99 -19.55
C LEU A 82 -9.87 24.26 -18.29
N ARG A 83 -9.36 23.05 -18.02
CA ARG A 83 -9.69 22.30 -16.81
C ARG A 83 -9.21 23.00 -15.55
N ARG A 84 -7.98 23.51 -15.57
CA ARG A 84 -7.41 24.29 -14.47
C ARG A 84 -8.27 25.50 -14.12
N GLU A 85 -8.79 26.22 -15.12
CA GLU A 85 -9.67 27.37 -14.93
C GLU A 85 -11.03 27.01 -14.30
N ARG A 86 -11.52 25.78 -14.55
CA ARG A 86 -12.78 25.27 -13.98
C ARG A 86 -12.66 24.79 -12.54
N LEU A 87 -11.44 24.65 -12.00
CA LEU A 87 -11.22 24.22 -10.62
C LEU A 87 -11.09 25.42 -9.68
N GLY A 88 -11.83 25.39 -8.57
CA GLY A 88 -11.68 26.35 -7.48
C GLY A 88 -10.25 26.36 -6.90
N ASP A 89 -9.85 27.50 -6.32
CA ASP A 89 -8.47 27.74 -5.84
C ASP A 89 -8.01 26.75 -4.76
N ALA A 90 -8.94 26.11 -4.03
CA ALA A 90 -8.65 25.18 -2.93
C ALA A 90 -8.44 23.71 -3.35
N SER A 91 -8.45 23.38 -4.65
CA SER A 91 -8.33 21.99 -5.13
C SER A 91 -6.88 21.50 -5.12
N ALA A 92 -6.59 20.39 -4.42
CA ALA A 92 -5.27 19.76 -4.46
C ALA A 92 -4.90 19.24 -5.86
N TYR A 93 -5.91 18.88 -6.66
CA TYR A 93 -5.73 18.49 -8.07
C TYR A 93 -5.29 19.65 -8.96
N ARG A 94 -5.63 20.90 -8.63
CA ARG A 94 -5.16 22.08 -9.38
C ARG A 94 -3.64 22.17 -9.41
N GLN A 95 -2.97 21.85 -8.29
CA GLN A 95 -1.51 21.82 -8.24
C GLN A 95 -0.90 20.70 -9.11
N ALA A 96 -1.60 19.56 -9.23
CA ALA A 96 -1.20 18.51 -10.16
C ALA A 96 -1.35 18.97 -11.61
N LEU A 97 -2.46 19.63 -11.96
CA LEU A 97 -2.62 20.26 -13.28
C LEU A 97 -1.57 21.33 -13.56
N ASP A 98 -1.18 22.14 -12.57
CA ASP A 98 -0.11 23.12 -12.73
C ASP A 98 1.22 22.44 -13.12
N ARG A 99 1.54 21.31 -12.48
CA ARG A 99 2.72 20.50 -12.82
C ARG A 99 2.62 19.89 -14.21
N ASP A 100 1.47 19.34 -14.57
CA ASP A 100 1.23 18.74 -15.89
C ASP A 100 1.31 19.82 -16.98
N ILE A 101 0.67 20.96 -16.79
CA ILE A 101 0.74 22.10 -17.72
C ILE A 101 2.18 22.57 -17.89
N ALA A 102 2.95 22.68 -16.81
CA ALA A 102 4.36 23.05 -16.90
C ALA A 102 5.17 22.01 -17.69
N LEU A 103 4.93 20.71 -17.42
CA LEU A 103 5.56 19.60 -18.11
C LEU A 103 5.25 19.60 -19.62
N TYR A 104 3.97 19.64 -19.98
CA TYR A 104 3.53 19.65 -21.37
C TYR A 104 3.88 20.96 -22.09
N SER A 105 3.99 22.09 -21.38
CA SER A 105 4.48 23.35 -21.97
C SER A 105 5.97 23.25 -22.33
N ARG A 106 6.78 22.59 -21.49
CA ARG A 106 8.16 22.24 -21.87
C ARG A 106 8.19 21.31 -23.07
N GLN A 107 7.22 20.39 -23.17
CA GLN A 107 7.11 19.48 -24.31
C GLN A 107 6.82 20.18 -25.62
N GLN A 108 5.84 21.08 -25.61
CA GLN A 108 5.54 21.95 -26.74
C GLN A 108 6.79 22.75 -27.17
N ALA A 109 7.49 23.37 -26.22
CA ALA A 109 8.71 24.13 -26.51
C ALA A 109 9.83 23.27 -27.14
N ALA A 110 10.00 22.03 -26.66
CA ALA A 110 10.97 21.09 -27.22
C ALA A 110 10.58 20.64 -28.64
N MET A 111 9.31 20.30 -28.86
CA MET A 111 8.77 19.94 -30.19
C MET A 111 8.97 21.08 -31.19
N HIS A 112 8.58 22.30 -30.83
CA HIS A 112 8.83 23.50 -31.64
C HIS A 112 10.33 23.75 -31.86
N GLY A 113 11.17 23.45 -30.87
CA GLY A 113 12.63 23.51 -30.99
C GLY A 113 13.16 22.55 -32.06
N PHE A 114 12.72 21.30 -32.03
CA PHE A 114 13.06 20.28 -33.02
C PHE A 114 12.63 20.69 -34.43
N GLU A 115 11.35 21.04 -34.61
CA GLU A 115 10.81 21.44 -35.91
C GLU A 115 11.49 22.71 -36.44
N GLY A 116 11.74 23.67 -35.55
CA GLY A 116 12.43 24.91 -35.88
C GLY A 116 13.87 24.65 -36.35
N ALA A 117 14.58 23.70 -35.75
CA ALA A 117 15.89 23.27 -36.21
C ALA A 117 15.82 22.61 -37.59
N TRP A 118 14.84 21.73 -37.82
CA TRP A 118 14.61 21.10 -39.12
C TRP A 118 14.34 22.12 -40.22
N ARG A 119 13.40 23.06 -40.00
CA ARG A 119 13.08 24.14 -40.96
C ARG A 119 14.30 25.01 -41.26
N LYS A 120 15.15 25.28 -40.26
CA LYS A 120 16.40 26.03 -40.44
C LYS A 120 17.43 25.23 -41.26
N ALA A 121 17.56 23.94 -40.99
CA ALA A 121 18.44 23.05 -41.75
C ALA A 121 18.01 22.95 -43.21
N LEU A 122 16.71 22.76 -43.48
CA LEU A 122 16.16 22.77 -44.84
C LEU A 122 16.43 24.07 -45.58
N ARG A 123 16.26 25.22 -44.92
CA ARG A 123 16.62 26.53 -45.52
C ARG A 123 18.11 26.59 -45.87
N LEU A 124 18.99 26.08 -45.01
CA LEU A 124 20.43 26.02 -45.26
C LEU A 124 20.76 25.11 -46.45
N LEU A 125 20.11 23.95 -46.57
CA LEU A 125 20.30 23.04 -47.70
C LEU A 125 19.79 23.65 -49.01
N ARG A 126 18.62 24.29 -49.01
CA ARG A 126 18.04 24.96 -50.20
C ARG A 126 18.88 26.16 -50.67
N ALA A 127 19.42 26.95 -49.74
CA ALA A 127 20.25 28.11 -50.08
C ALA A 127 21.56 27.74 -50.81
N GLY A 128 22.00 26.48 -50.70
CA GLY A 128 23.18 25.95 -51.42
C GLY A 128 22.84 25.03 -52.59
N ASP A 129 21.59 25.03 -53.07
CA ASP A 129 21.04 24.06 -54.03
C ASP A 129 21.29 22.58 -53.66
N GLY A 130 21.52 22.34 -52.37
CA GLY A 130 22.04 21.07 -51.85
C GLY A 130 21.04 19.93 -51.88
N LEU A 131 19.76 20.20 -52.18
CA LEU A 131 18.75 19.16 -52.40
C LEU A 131 18.82 18.61 -53.83
N ARG A 132 19.23 19.43 -54.82
CA ARG A 132 19.40 19.03 -56.22
C ARG A 132 20.83 18.56 -56.50
N ALA A 133 21.81 19.22 -55.89
CA ALA A 133 23.23 18.91 -55.99
C ALA A 133 23.83 18.67 -54.59
N PRO A 134 23.56 17.50 -53.97
CA PRO A 134 24.04 17.22 -52.62
C PRO A 134 25.57 17.18 -52.57
N CYS A 135 26.17 17.89 -51.59
CA CYS A 135 27.62 17.96 -51.45
C CYS A 135 28.10 17.78 -49.98
N PRO A 136 29.30 17.19 -49.76
CA PRO A 136 29.81 16.95 -48.40
C PRO A 136 29.96 18.21 -47.55
N GLY A 137 30.22 19.37 -48.17
CA GLY A 137 30.41 20.64 -47.45
C GLY A 137 29.18 21.10 -46.66
N LEU A 138 27.97 20.79 -47.14
CA LEU A 138 26.73 21.09 -46.41
C LEU A 138 26.55 20.16 -45.20
N LEU A 139 26.97 18.90 -45.29
CA LEU A 139 26.98 17.97 -44.16
C LEU A 139 27.90 18.47 -43.03
N VAL A 140 29.08 19.00 -43.37
CA VAL A 140 30.00 19.63 -42.39
C VAL A 140 29.34 20.82 -41.68
N ARG A 141 28.55 21.63 -42.39
CA ARG A 141 27.81 22.75 -41.78
C ARG A 141 26.72 22.26 -40.84
N LEU A 142 25.98 21.21 -41.20
CA LEU A 142 25.01 20.59 -40.30
C LEU A 142 25.70 20.03 -39.04
N GLN A 143 26.84 19.36 -39.20
CA GLN A 143 27.62 18.82 -38.07
C GLN A 143 28.10 19.94 -37.13
N ARG A 144 28.56 21.08 -37.67
CA ARG A 144 28.94 22.24 -36.85
C ARG A 144 27.77 22.75 -35.98
N MET A 145 26.54 22.74 -36.50
CA MET A 145 25.37 23.11 -35.71
C MET A 145 25.05 22.11 -34.60
N ILE A 146 25.25 20.82 -34.87
CA ILE A 146 25.11 19.73 -33.88
C ILE A 146 26.13 19.92 -32.75
N ASP A 147 27.39 20.21 -33.09
CA ASP A 147 28.47 20.39 -32.13
C ASP A 147 28.30 21.66 -31.29
N LEU A 148 27.84 22.76 -31.89
CA LEU A 148 27.51 23.99 -31.18
C LEU A 148 26.41 23.77 -30.13
N LEU A 149 25.37 23.02 -30.50
CA LEU A 149 24.31 22.66 -29.56
C LEU A 149 24.79 21.67 -28.50
N GLN A 150 25.71 20.75 -28.83
CA GLN A 150 26.33 19.87 -27.83
C GLN A 150 27.01 20.68 -26.74
N ARG A 151 27.88 21.62 -27.11
CA ARG A 151 28.56 22.52 -26.15
C ARG A 151 27.56 23.29 -25.29
N LYS A 152 26.44 23.72 -25.89
CA LYS A 152 25.37 24.42 -25.16
C LYS A 152 24.68 23.49 -24.15
N ILE A 153 24.40 22.23 -24.54
CA ILE A 153 23.81 21.21 -23.67
C ILE A 153 24.75 20.86 -22.52
N ASP A 154 26.06 20.80 -22.77
CA ASP A 154 27.07 20.45 -21.75
C ASP A 154 27.20 21.55 -20.68
N VAL A 155 26.86 22.80 -21.01
CA VAL A 155 26.93 23.96 -20.11
C VAL A 155 25.59 24.26 -19.45
N GLU A 156 24.46 23.97 -20.10
CA GLU A 156 23.13 24.24 -19.58
C GLU A 156 22.63 23.09 -18.68
N GLY A 157 22.24 23.40 -17.45
CA GLY A 157 21.59 22.46 -16.53
C GLY A 157 20.14 22.18 -16.94
N ALA A 158 19.17 22.57 -16.10
CA ALA A 158 17.74 22.27 -16.29
C ALA A 158 17.16 22.84 -17.62
N SER A 159 17.80 23.84 -18.21
CA SER A 159 17.37 24.48 -19.47
C SER A 159 17.78 23.73 -20.74
N ARG A 160 18.52 22.61 -20.62
CA ARG A 160 19.12 21.90 -21.77
C ARG A 160 18.14 21.26 -22.75
N ILE A 161 16.89 21.04 -22.33
CA ILE A 161 15.88 20.29 -23.07
C ILE A 161 15.63 20.90 -24.47
N THR A 162 15.46 22.22 -24.56
CA THR A 162 15.23 22.89 -25.85
C THR A 162 16.46 22.84 -26.78
N PRO A 163 17.69 23.16 -26.31
CA PRO A 163 18.91 22.92 -27.07
C PRO A 163 19.08 21.47 -27.53
N PHE A 164 18.77 20.52 -26.66
CA PHE A 164 18.81 19.09 -26.97
C PHE A 164 17.83 18.75 -28.10
N ALA A 165 16.56 19.15 -27.99
CA ALA A 165 15.55 18.89 -29.01
C ALA A 165 15.94 19.50 -30.36
N ARG A 166 16.50 20.72 -30.35
CA ARG A 166 17.09 21.34 -31.54
C ARG A 166 18.23 20.50 -32.11
N GLN A 167 19.13 20.00 -31.26
CA GLN A 167 20.26 19.18 -31.69
C GLN A 167 19.78 17.92 -32.38
N GLN A 168 18.75 17.27 -31.84
CA GLN A 168 18.13 16.10 -32.48
C GLN A 168 17.53 16.43 -33.85
N GLY A 169 16.92 17.62 -33.99
CA GLY A 169 16.46 18.11 -35.30
C GLY A 169 17.59 18.23 -36.33
N TRP A 170 18.73 18.78 -35.93
CA TRP A 170 19.91 18.86 -36.79
C TRP A 170 20.51 17.48 -37.11
N LYS A 171 20.62 16.59 -36.12
CA LYS A 171 21.10 15.21 -36.29
C LYS A 171 20.25 14.43 -37.29
N ALA A 172 18.92 14.50 -37.14
CA ALA A 172 17.98 13.79 -38.00
C ALA A 172 18.01 14.28 -39.46
N VAL A 173 18.21 15.58 -39.69
CA VAL A 173 18.43 16.14 -41.04
C VAL A 173 19.80 15.73 -41.58
N ALA A 174 20.86 15.77 -40.77
CA ALA A 174 22.20 15.38 -41.18
C ALA A 174 22.27 13.90 -41.61
N GLU A 175 21.58 13.01 -40.90
CA GLU A 175 21.49 11.60 -41.26
C GLU A 175 20.76 11.39 -42.59
N ARG A 176 19.59 12.01 -42.78
CA ARG A 176 18.85 11.93 -44.05
C ARG A 176 19.59 12.57 -45.21
N TYR A 177 20.33 13.66 -44.94
CA TYR A 177 21.19 14.29 -45.93
C TYR A 177 22.37 13.40 -46.31
N ARG A 178 22.93 12.63 -45.35
CA ARG A 178 23.96 11.62 -45.64
C ARG A 178 23.39 10.50 -46.52
N ALA A 179 22.15 10.08 -46.30
CA ALA A 179 21.48 9.11 -47.18
C ALA A 179 21.27 9.68 -48.60
N LEU A 180 20.85 10.94 -48.72
CA LEU A 180 20.74 11.66 -50.00
C LEU A 180 22.09 11.75 -50.71
N LEU A 181 23.18 12.03 -49.98
CA LEU A 181 24.55 12.06 -50.52
C LEU A 181 25.01 10.70 -51.07
N ALA A 182 24.62 9.61 -50.40
CA ALA A 182 25.00 8.26 -50.80
C ALA A 182 24.18 7.75 -52.00
N ALA A 183 22.88 8.06 -52.05
CA ALA A 183 21.96 7.60 -53.09
C ALA A 183 20.90 8.67 -53.42
N PRO A 184 21.22 9.64 -54.30
CA PRO A 184 20.29 10.70 -54.66
C PRO A 184 19.02 10.16 -55.34
N SER A 185 17.85 10.48 -54.79
CA SER A 185 16.54 10.13 -55.36
C SER A 185 15.44 11.08 -54.87
N ASP A 186 14.35 11.18 -55.62
CA ASP A 186 13.16 11.95 -55.22
C ASP A 186 12.62 11.50 -53.86
N ASN A 187 12.72 10.20 -53.54
CA ASN A 187 12.33 9.65 -52.24
C ASN A 187 13.20 10.19 -51.09
N THR A 188 14.52 10.27 -51.28
CA THR A 188 15.44 10.83 -50.28
C THR A 188 15.28 12.34 -50.10
N VAL A 189 14.88 13.07 -51.15
CA VAL A 189 14.54 14.49 -51.08
C VAL A 189 13.21 14.68 -50.33
N ALA A 190 12.17 13.94 -50.70
CA ALA A 190 10.87 13.98 -50.03
C ALA A 190 10.98 13.65 -48.52
N ALA A 191 11.87 12.73 -48.15
CA ALA A 191 12.16 12.39 -46.76
C ALA A 191 12.79 13.54 -45.95
N LEU A 192 13.47 14.49 -46.59
CA LEU A 192 13.98 15.70 -45.96
C LEU A 192 12.91 16.79 -45.87
N GLU A 193 12.07 16.94 -46.88
CA GLU A 193 11.06 18.00 -46.94
C GLU A 193 9.88 17.76 -45.99
N ARG A 194 9.56 16.50 -45.71
CA ARG A 194 8.54 16.12 -44.73
C ARG A 194 9.13 16.13 -43.32
N ILE A 195 8.73 17.10 -42.51
CA ILE A 195 9.07 17.10 -41.07
C ILE A 195 8.34 15.91 -40.43
N PRO A 196 9.05 14.95 -39.81
CA PRO A 196 8.43 13.85 -39.10
C PRO A 196 7.60 14.38 -37.92
N SER A 197 6.42 13.79 -37.69
CA SER A 197 5.68 14.02 -36.45
C SER A 197 6.53 13.58 -35.26
N ALA A 198 6.56 14.41 -34.21
CA ALA A 198 7.50 14.25 -33.10
C ALA A 198 7.33 12.93 -32.31
N SER A 199 6.17 12.27 -32.42
CA SER A 199 5.81 11.04 -31.72
C SER A 199 6.08 9.76 -32.50
N ASP A 200 6.00 9.77 -33.84
CA ASP A 200 5.94 8.54 -34.64
C ASP A 200 7.17 8.28 -35.51
N ALA A 201 7.95 9.31 -35.86
CA ALA A 201 9.06 9.18 -36.82
C ALA A 201 10.42 9.73 -36.32
N LEU A 202 10.52 10.04 -35.02
CA LEU A 202 11.78 10.44 -34.37
C LEU A 202 12.46 9.27 -33.65
N PRO A 203 13.81 9.19 -33.69
CA PRO A 203 14.56 8.12 -33.05
C PRO A 203 14.73 8.27 -31.54
N VAL A 204 14.25 9.38 -30.98
CA VAL A 204 14.19 9.61 -29.54
C VAL A 204 12.81 10.16 -29.23
N ASN A 205 12.08 9.47 -28.36
CA ASN A 205 10.83 9.98 -27.84
C ASN A 205 11.13 11.18 -26.94
N LEU A 206 11.07 12.39 -27.52
CA LEU A 206 11.35 13.65 -26.84
C LEU A 206 10.51 13.80 -25.57
N SER A 207 9.28 13.25 -25.54
CA SER A 207 8.38 13.30 -24.38
C SER A 207 8.98 12.68 -23.11
N LEU A 208 9.83 11.66 -23.25
CA LEU A 208 10.50 11.01 -22.12
C LEU A 208 11.68 11.82 -21.58
N LEU A 209 12.41 12.52 -22.43
CA LEU A 209 13.51 13.40 -22.00
C LEU A 209 13.00 14.63 -21.25
N LEU A 210 11.74 14.98 -21.46
CA LEU A 210 11.05 16.05 -20.74
C LEU A 210 10.61 15.65 -19.33
N MET A 211 10.68 14.35 -19.03
CA MET A 211 10.47 13.78 -17.70
C MET A 211 11.77 13.72 -16.90
N GLU A 212 12.85 14.36 -17.38
CA GLU A 212 14.08 14.52 -16.61
C GLU A 212 13.78 15.20 -15.28
N GLU A 213 14.04 14.49 -14.19
CA GLU A 213 14.00 15.07 -12.86
C GLU A 213 15.16 16.05 -12.65
N ARG A 214 16.29 15.74 -13.27
CA ARG A 214 17.45 16.60 -13.36
C ARG A 214 18.18 16.37 -14.68
N PRO A 215 19.03 17.32 -15.12
CA PRO A 215 19.80 17.21 -16.36
C PRO A 215 20.41 15.82 -16.58
N GLY A 216 20.01 15.16 -17.66
CA GLY A 216 20.56 13.87 -18.07
C GLY A 216 19.99 12.68 -17.34
N HIS A 217 18.98 12.84 -16.48
CA HIS A 217 18.49 11.76 -15.64
C HIS A 217 16.96 11.74 -15.57
N VAL A 218 16.40 10.59 -15.90
CA VAL A 218 14.97 10.30 -15.80
C VAL A 218 14.74 9.32 -14.65
N ARG A 219 13.70 9.54 -13.85
CA ARG A 219 13.34 8.61 -12.79
C ARG A 219 12.61 7.40 -13.35
N MET A 220 13.15 6.22 -13.07
CA MET A 220 12.56 4.92 -13.37
C MET A 220 11.94 4.33 -12.11
N ASN A 221 10.68 3.92 -12.18
CA ASN A 221 9.94 3.33 -11.06
C ASN A 221 9.44 1.93 -11.42
N VAL A 222 9.41 1.02 -10.46
CA VAL A 222 8.77 -0.31 -10.59
C VAL A 222 8.01 -0.62 -9.32
N ALA A 223 6.69 -0.84 -9.46
CA ALA A 223 5.86 -1.36 -8.38
C ALA A 223 6.00 -2.87 -8.31
N LEU A 224 6.20 -3.40 -7.11
CA LEU A 224 6.38 -4.82 -6.86
C LEU A 224 5.28 -5.33 -5.95
N VAL A 225 5.08 -6.65 -5.91
CA VAL A 225 4.12 -7.26 -4.97
C VAL A 225 4.67 -7.20 -3.55
N ASP A 226 5.88 -7.71 -3.34
CA ASP A 226 6.58 -7.67 -2.05
C ASP A 226 8.10 -7.71 -2.25
N PRO A 227 8.89 -7.23 -1.26
CA PRO A 227 10.33 -7.41 -1.28
C PRO A 227 10.68 -8.90 -1.29
N SER A 228 11.72 -9.24 -2.02
CA SER A 228 12.18 -10.62 -2.15
C SER A 228 13.54 -10.78 -1.46
N TYR A 229 13.56 -11.38 -0.27
CA TYR A 229 14.80 -11.75 0.44
C TYR A 229 15.27 -13.14 0.03
N GLU A 230 14.31 -14.05 -0.23
CA GLU A 230 14.57 -15.45 -0.60
C GLU A 230 14.32 -15.76 -2.08
N ARG A 231 14.17 -14.73 -2.92
CA ARG A 231 13.90 -14.84 -4.36
C ARG A 231 12.48 -15.32 -4.71
N ARG A 232 11.54 -15.32 -3.76
CA ARG A 232 10.12 -15.67 -3.97
C ARG A 232 9.41 -14.77 -4.98
N TYR A 233 9.67 -13.47 -4.92
CA TYR A 233 9.06 -12.46 -5.80
C TYR A 233 10.09 -11.80 -6.71
N LYS A 234 9.61 -11.18 -7.80
CA LYS A 234 10.41 -10.26 -8.62
C LYS A 234 10.77 -9.05 -7.78
N ASP A 235 12.05 -8.67 -7.72
CA ASP A 235 12.51 -7.50 -6.96
C ASP A 235 13.73 -6.85 -7.59
N LEU A 236 13.90 -5.55 -7.33
CA LEU A 236 15.04 -4.71 -7.70
C LEU A 236 15.58 -4.08 -6.42
N TYR A 237 16.82 -4.38 -6.06
CA TYR A 237 17.43 -3.97 -4.79
C TYR A 237 18.93 -3.73 -4.93
N LEU A 238 19.59 -3.27 -3.87
CA LEU A 238 21.05 -3.10 -3.80
C LEU A 238 21.72 -4.34 -3.20
N GLU A 239 22.75 -4.82 -3.89
CA GLU A 239 23.64 -5.88 -3.43
C GLU A 239 25.08 -5.34 -3.55
N HIS A 240 25.76 -5.14 -2.41
CA HIS A 240 27.10 -4.54 -2.33
C HIS A 240 27.20 -3.20 -3.08
N GLY A 241 26.22 -2.31 -2.88
CA GLY A 241 26.19 -0.99 -3.50
C GLY A 241 25.93 -0.99 -5.01
N ARG A 242 25.37 -2.07 -5.57
CA ARG A 242 25.00 -2.18 -6.98
C ARG A 242 23.57 -2.67 -7.13
N LEU A 243 22.87 -2.21 -8.17
CA LEU A 243 21.54 -2.74 -8.47
C LEU A 243 21.64 -4.24 -8.77
N ALA A 244 20.71 -5.02 -8.25
CA ALA A 244 20.59 -6.45 -8.49
C ALA A 244 19.13 -6.76 -8.84
N THR A 245 18.96 -7.61 -9.85
CA THR A 245 17.69 -8.27 -10.14
C THR A 245 18.00 -9.74 -10.42
N ARG A 246 17.26 -10.63 -9.73
CA ARG A 246 17.42 -12.08 -9.88
C ARG A 246 16.28 -12.72 -10.67
N THR A 247 15.33 -11.93 -11.18
CA THR A 247 14.25 -12.46 -12.02
C THR A 247 14.65 -12.47 -13.49
N ARG A 248 14.25 -13.53 -14.20
CA ARG A 248 14.24 -13.58 -15.67
C ARG A 248 12.90 -13.13 -16.26
N GLY A 249 11.86 -12.96 -15.44
CA GLY A 249 10.53 -12.62 -15.94
C GLY A 249 10.31 -11.12 -16.14
N LEU A 250 9.34 -10.78 -16.99
CA LEU A 250 8.93 -9.39 -17.29
C LEU A 250 8.78 -8.50 -16.05
N MET A 251 9.51 -7.39 -15.99
CA MET A 251 9.35 -6.31 -15.01
C MET A 251 8.76 -5.06 -15.69
N ASN A 252 7.72 -4.49 -15.10
CA ASN A 252 7.04 -3.32 -15.64
C ASN A 252 7.60 -2.04 -15.02
N PHE A 253 8.29 -1.24 -15.83
CA PHE A 253 8.87 0.03 -15.45
C PHE A 253 8.01 1.20 -15.92
N SER A 254 7.88 2.22 -15.08
CA SER A 254 7.27 3.52 -15.41
C SER A 254 8.34 4.60 -15.36
N PHE A 255 8.45 5.43 -16.39
CA PHE A 255 9.42 6.51 -16.47
C PHE A 255 8.75 7.87 -16.28
N GLY A 256 9.18 8.61 -15.26
CA GLY A 256 8.66 9.96 -14.97
C GLY A 256 7.24 10.04 -14.41
N THR A 257 6.48 8.92 -14.37
CA THR A 257 5.07 8.90 -13.98
C THR A 257 4.85 8.09 -12.70
N LEU A 258 4.94 8.75 -11.56
CA LEU A 258 4.82 8.09 -10.25
C LEU A 258 3.38 7.61 -9.95
N ALA A 259 2.37 8.28 -10.52
CA ALA A 259 0.96 7.92 -10.39
C ALA A 259 0.65 6.47 -10.80
N ARG A 260 1.31 5.98 -11.85
CA ARG A 260 1.08 4.62 -12.34
C ARG A 260 1.67 3.58 -11.41
N SER A 261 2.87 3.81 -10.89
CA SER A 261 3.46 2.93 -9.88
C SER A 261 2.62 2.91 -8.60
N LEU A 262 2.05 4.05 -8.19
CA LEU A 262 1.10 4.10 -7.08
C LEU A 262 -0.20 3.33 -7.38
N ALA A 263 -0.75 3.43 -8.59
CA ALA A 263 -1.92 2.65 -9.00
C ALA A 263 -1.65 1.14 -8.90
N TRP A 264 -0.50 0.67 -9.37
CA TRP A 264 -0.08 -0.74 -9.25
C TRP A 264 0.13 -1.13 -7.79
N GLN A 265 0.74 -0.26 -6.99
CA GLN A 265 0.92 -0.49 -5.56
C GLN A 265 -0.43 -0.70 -4.87
N GLN A 266 -1.40 0.21 -5.06
CA GLN A 266 -2.74 0.07 -4.49
C GLN A 266 -3.42 -1.22 -4.98
N GLN A 267 -3.31 -1.54 -6.27
CA GLN A 267 -3.86 -2.78 -6.81
C GLN A 267 -3.24 -4.02 -6.16
N TYR A 268 -1.91 -4.10 -6.04
CA TYR A 268 -1.23 -5.25 -5.45
C TYR A 268 -1.64 -5.47 -3.99
N ARG A 269 -1.78 -4.38 -3.23
CA ARG A 269 -2.28 -4.44 -1.85
C ARG A 269 -3.71 -4.97 -1.76
N LEU A 270 -4.57 -4.63 -2.73
CA LEU A 270 -5.93 -5.18 -2.81
C LEU A 270 -5.98 -6.62 -3.35
N LYS A 271 -5.02 -7.01 -4.21
CA LYS A 271 -5.06 -8.29 -4.96
C LYS A 271 -4.47 -9.45 -4.19
N HIS A 272 -3.35 -9.23 -3.52
CA HIS A 272 -2.50 -10.31 -3.00
C HIS A 272 -2.77 -10.63 -1.52
N GLU A 273 -3.81 -10.03 -0.96
CA GLU A 273 -4.37 -10.33 0.36
C GLU A 273 -5.66 -11.15 0.25
N PRO A 274 -5.67 -12.49 0.48
CA PRO A 274 -4.56 -13.41 0.74
C PRO A 274 -4.43 -14.55 -0.32
N ALA A 275 -3.21 -15.03 -0.55
CA ALA A 275 -3.00 -16.39 -1.05
C ALA A 275 -1.90 -17.09 -0.23
N GLN A 276 -2.34 -17.96 0.69
CA GLN A 276 -1.56 -18.98 1.40
C GLN A 276 -0.43 -18.53 2.36
N ALA A 277 0.02 -17.27 2.36
CA ALA A 277 1.06 -16.80 3.29
C ALA A 277 0.57 -15.59 4.09
N TRP A 278 0.61 -15.69 5.41
CA TRP A 278 0.10 -14.69 6.36
C TRP A 278 1.04 -13.47 6.48
N SER A 279 1.59 -13.00 5.36
CA SER A 279 2.43 -11.80 5.30
C SER A 279 1.64 -10.62 4.75
N PRO A 280 1.85 -9.40 5.23
CA PRO A 280 1.17 -8.22 4.67
C PRO A 280 1.79 -7.94 3.32
N THR A 281 0.95 -7.56 2.35
CA THR A 281 1.46 -7.11 1.07
C THR A 281 1.83 -5.64 1.19
N PHE A 282 3.13 -5.34 1.27
CA PHE A 282 3.62 -3.96 1.36
C PHE A 282 3.62 -3.26 -0.01
N ALA A 283 3.78 -4.04 -1.08
CA ALA A 283 3.87 -3.57 -2.46
C ALA A 283 4.81 -2.37 -2.67
N PRO A 284 6.10 -2.48 -2.30
CA PRO A 284 7.02 -1.35 -2.42
C PRO A 284 7.21 -0.93 -3.88
N ILE A 285 7.41 0.36 -4.10
CA ILE A 285 7.84 0.91 -5.38
C ILE A 285 9.35 1.18 -5.29
N ARG A 286 10.13 0.49 -6.12
CA ARG A 286 11.56 0.74 -6.26
C ARG A 286 11.79 1.83 -7.29
N SER A 287 12.69 2.75 -7.01
CA SER A 287 12.91 3.91 -7.85
C SER A 287 14.39 4.27 -7.94
N VAL A 288 14.85 4.60 -9.16
CA VAL A 288 16.23 5.03 -9.40
C VAL A 288 16.29 5.99 -10.58
N LEU A 289 17.17 6.98 -10.52
CA LEU A 289 17.49 7.81 -11.68
C LEU A 289 18.36 7.02 -12.66
N VAL A 290 17.96 6.99 -13.92
CA VAL A 290 18.76 6.45 -15.02
C VAL A 290 19.13 7.56 -15.99
N ARG A 291 20.35 7.47 -16.55
CA ARG A 291 20.83 8.42 -17.55
C ARG A 291 19.92 8.41 -18.77
N THR A 292 19.61 9.57 -19.34
CA THR A 292 18.79 9.66 -20.56
C THR A 292 19.40 8.94 -21.75
N ALA A 293 20.73 8.81 -21.78
CA ALA A 293 21.44 7.99 -22.75
C ALA A 293 20.98 6.51 -22.77
N PHE A 294 20.46 5.97 -21.65
CA PHE A 294 19.83 4.65 -21.62
C PHE A 294 18.55 4.63 -22.48
N ILE A 295 17.70 5.64 -22.31
CA ILE A 295 16.47 5.77 -23.10
C ILE A 295 16.84 5.94 -24.58
N GLU A 296 17.76 6.85 -24.90
CA GLU A 296 18.21 7.11 -26.27
C GLU A 296 18.79 5.86 -26.95
N ALA A 297 19.66 5.12 -26.26
CA ALA A 297 20.37 3.98 -26.83
C ALA A 297 19.49 2.74 -27.03
N PHE A 298 18.52 2.49 -26.12
CA PHE A 298 17.78 1.22 -26.10
C PHE A 298 16.29 1.35 -26.37
N LEU A 299 15.71 2.52 -26.13
CA LEU A 299 14.25 2.69 -26.08
C LEU A 299 13.74 3.83 -26.99
N GLY A 300 14.63 4.68 -27.52
CA GLY A 300 14.30 5.92 -28.22
C GLY A 300 13.44 5.74 -29.46
N ASP A 301 13.67 4.67 -30.22
CA ASP A 301 12.91 4.32 -31.42
C ASP A 301 11.57 3.62 -31.13
N TYR A 302 11.32 3.22 -29.87
CA TYR A 302 10.31 2.19 -29.55
C TYR A 302 9.34 2.58 -28.43
N LEU A 303 9.70 3.56 -27.59
CA LEU A 303 8.82 4.07 -26.55
C LEU A 303 7.71 4.94 -27.15
N VAL A 304 6.48 4.66 -26.73
CA VAL A 304 5.23 5.22 -27.23
C VAL A 304 4.73 6.28 -26.24
N SER A 305 4.51 7.50 -26.73
CA SER A 305 3.63 8.52 -26.11
C SER A 305 2.14 8.11 -26.25
N GLU A 306 1.25 8.64 -25.42
CA GLU A 306 -0.20 8.34 -25.37
C GLU A 306 -0.92 8.34 -26.74
N SER A 307 -0.39 9.09 -27.70
CA SER A 307 -0.98 9.31 -29.03
C SER A 307 -0.26 8.62 -30.20
N THR A 308 0.80 7.82 -29.97
CA THR A 308 1.55 7.23 -31.11
C THR A 308 0.86 6.02 -31.72
N LEU A 309 0.89 5.94 -33.06
CA LEU A 309 0.37 4.82 -33.85
C LEU A 309 1.40 3.68 -33.96
N ARG A 310 2.56 3.78 -33.29
CA ARG A 310 3.60 2.76 -33.32
C ARG A 310 3.05 1.47 -32.69
N GLY A 311 3.08 0.38 -33.46
CA GLY A 311 2.79 -0.95 -32.92
C GLY A 311 3.76 -1.27 -31.77
N GLY A 312 3.25 -1.90 -30.70
CA GLY A 312 4.12 -2.49 -29.68
C GLY A 312 5.09 -3.47 -30.33
N PHE A 313 6.37 -3.42 -29.98
CA PHE A 313 7.41 -4.17 -30.68
C PHE A 313 8.42 -4.80 -29.73
N LEU A 314 8.92 -5.99 -30.11
CA LEU A 314 9.87 -6.82 -29.37
C LEU A 314 11.29 -6.53 -29.86
N VAL A 315 12.05 -5.74 -29.11
CA VAL A 315 13.45 -5.45 -29.45
C VAL A 315 14.34 -6.58 -28.91
N ARG A 316 15.31 -7.08 -29.71
CA ARG A 316 16.45 -7.93 -29.26
C ARG A 316 17.65 -7.01 -29.05
N VAL A 317 18.32 -7.11 -27.90
CA VAL A 317 19.33 -6.10 -27.52
C VAL A 317 20.71 -6.65 -27.15
N LEU A 318 21.01 -7.97 -27.13
CA LEU A 318 22.30 -8.50 -26.63
C LEU A 318 23.10 -9.39 -27.62
N ASP A 319 24.42 -9.46 -27.41
CA ASP A 319 25.38 -10.40 -28.05
C ASP A 319 25.44 -11.77 -27.32
N ASP A 320 26.01 -12.80 -27.96
CA ASP A 320 26.31 -14.14 -27.40
C ASP A 320 25.11 -14.96 -26.88
N GLY A 321 23.94 -14.87 -27.53
CA GLY A 321 22.82 -15.81 -27.31
C GLY A 321 21.78 -15.42 -26.25
N TYR A 322 21.94 -14.29 -25.56
CA TYR A 322 20.96 -13.74 -24.61
C TYR A 322 20.07 -12.68 -25.28
N TRP A 323 18.86 -12.48 -24.75
CA TRP A 323 17.87 -11.57 -25.35
C TRP A 323 17.20 -10.72 -24.26
N LEU A 324 17.20 -9.39 -24.41
CA LEU A 324 16.31 -8.51 -23.65
C LEU A 324 15.14 -8.14 -24.53
N ARG A 325 13.91 -8.39 -24.08
CA ARG A 325 12.66 -8.00 -24.73
C ARG A 325 12.07 -6.80 -24.02
N ALA A 326 11.96 -5.68 -24.72
CA ALA A 326 11.08 -4.58 -24.33
C ALA A 326 9.68 -4.85 -24.87
N VAL A 327 8.65 -4.76 -24.04
CA VAL A 327 7.24 -4.93 -24.40
C VAL A 327 6.49 -3.66 -24.04
N ASN A 328 5.65 -3.17 -24.93
CA ASN A 328 4.69 -2.14 -24.55
C ASN A 328 3.59 -2.77 -23.68
N VAL A 329 3.45 -2.31 -22.43
CA VAL A 329 2.57 -2.95 -21.44
C VAL A 329 1.17 -2.36 -21.46
N ASP A 330 1.04 -1.08 -21.79
CA ASP A 330 -0.25 -0.38 -21.83
C ASP A 330 -0.18 0.81 -22.79
N ARG A 331 -0.91 0.76 -23.92
CA ARG A 331 -0.97 1.88 -24.86
C ARG A 331 -1.76 3.08 -24.31
N LYS A 332 -2.51 2.91 -23.22
CA LYS A 332 -3.36 3.95 -22.63
C LYS A 332 -2.64 4.84 -21.61
N VAL A 333 -1.39 4.52 -21.27
CA VAL A 333 -0.62 5.24 -20.26
C VAL A 333 0.78 5.52 -20.80
N CYS A 334 1.17 6.80 -20.88
CA CYS A 334 2.50 7.19 -21.30
C CYS A 334 3.60 6.46 -20.50
N ASN A 335 4.71 6.15 -21.17
CA ASN A 335 6.02 5.88 -20.53
C ASN A 335 6.08 4.60 -19.65
N GLN A 336 5.21 3.62 -19.91
CA GLN A 336 5.29 2.30 -19.29
C GLN A 336 5.84 1.24 -20.27
N ILE A 337 6.90 0.53 -19.85
CA ILE A 337 7.44 -0.59 -20.61
C ILE A 337 7.71 -1.78 -19.71
N GLY A 338 7.49 -2.96 -20.27
CA GLY A 338 7.91 -4.22 -19.71
C GLY A 338 9.30 -4.51 -20.24
N ILE A 339 10.22 -4.90 -19.38
CA ILE A 339 11.55 -5.37 -19.78
C ILE A 339 11.74 -6.79 -19.24
N GLU A 340 12.12 -7.71 -20.11
CA GLU A 340 12.34 -9.12 -19.78
C GLU A 340 13.67 -9.61 -20.36
N ALA A 341 14.34 -10.56 -19.70
CA ALA A 341 15.53 -11.24 -20.22
C ALA A 341 15.21 -12.73 -20.49
N PHE A 342 15.50 -13.24 -21.68
CA PHE A 342 15.20 -14.63 -22.07
C PHE A 342 16.28 -15.25 -22.97
N ASP A 343 16.19 -16.57 -23.13
CA ASP A 343 17.09 -17.43 -23.89
C ASP A 343 16.28 -18.06 -25.05
N ASP A 344 16.12 -17.42 -26.22
CA ASP A 344 15.46 -18.05 -27.38
C ASP A 344 16.13 -17.68 -28.72
N PRO A 345 16.76 -18.63 -29.42
CA PRO A 345 17.44 -18.39 -30.69
C PRO A 345 16.52 -18.20 -31.91
N ASN A 346 15.20 -18.46 -31.82
CA ASN A 346 14.31 -18.60 -32.99
C ASN A 346 13.23 -17.51 -33.16
N GLY A 347 13.25 -16.43 -32.36
CA GLY A 347 12.25 -15.37 -32.46
C GLY A 347 12.38 -14.51 -33.72
N GLU A 348 11.45 -14.64 -34.67
CA GLU A 348 11.30 -13.73 -35.81
C GLU A 348 10.81 -12.33 -35.37
N ALA A 349 11.73 -11.43 -35.05
CA ALA A 349 11.45 -10.01 -34.84
C ALA A 349 12.54 -9.13 -35.47
N ARG A 350 12.19 -7.90 -35.89
CA ARG A 350 13.13 -6.91 -36.44
C ARG A 350 14.31 -6.66 -35.47
N THR A 351 15.50 -7.08 -35.88
CA THR A 351 16.72 -7.08 -35.07
C THR A 351 17.44 -5.73 -35.10
N ARG A 352 17.93 -5.26 -33.95
CA ARG A 352 18.96 -4.20 -33.87
C ARG A 352 20.11 -4.71 -33.00
N ASN A 353 21.29 -4.86 -33.60
CA ASN A 353 22.49 -5.29 -32.86
C ASN A 353 23.07 -4.08 -32.10
N VAL A 354 23.08 -4.16 -30.78
CA VAL A 354 23.72 -3.18 -29.88
C VAL A 354 24.55 -3.97 -28.88
N SER A 355 25.83 -3.62 -28.70
CA SER A 355 26.71 -4.35 -27.77
C SER A 355 26.46 -3.91 -26.32
N VAL A 356 26.09 -4.85 -25.45
CA VAL A 356 25.69 -4.58 -24.05
C VAL A 356 25.94 -5.76 -23.12
N PRO A 357 25.97 -5.53 -21.78
CA PRO A 357 26.20 -6.56 -20.77
C PRO A 357 25.12 -7.65 -20.71
N ARG A 358 25.48 -8.81 -20.17
CA ARG A 358 24.70 -10.07 -20.19
C ARG A 358 23.42 -10.08 -19.34
N ARG A 359 23.23 -9.14 -18.40
CA ARG A 359 22.10 -9.15 -17.43
C ARG A 359 21.47 -7.76 -17.28
N LEU A 360 20.16 -7.70 -17.00
CA LEU A 360 19.42 -6.44 -16.81
C LEU A 360 20.02 -5.57 -15.70
N ASP A 361 20.43 -6.16 -14.57
CA ASP A 361 21.13 -5.44 -13.51
C ASP A 361 22.45 -4.82 -14.01
N GLN A 362 23.27 -5.54 -14.77
CA GLN A 362 24.51 -5.00 -15.33
C GLN A 362 24.25 -3.83 -16.29
N LEU A 363 23.21 -3.94 -17.11
CA LEU A 363 22.75 -2.87 -17.98
C LEU A 363 22.31 -1.65 -17.16
N LEU A 364 21.45 -1.84 -16.17
CA LEU A 364 20.97 -0.76 -15.30
C LEU A 364 22.12 -0.11 -14.54
N ASN A 365 23.05 -0.88 -13.96
CA ASN A 365 24.22 -0.34 -13.27
C ASN A 365 25.14 0.51 -14.16
N ARG A 366 25.11 0.33 -15.49
CA ARG A 366 25.89 1.18 -16.42
C ARG A 366 25.30 2.59 -16.55
N TYR A 367 23.98 2.72 -16.35
CA TYR A 367 23.26 3.97 -16.59
C TYR A 367 22.58 4.55 -15.36
N ALA A 368 22.43 3.80 -14.27
CA ALA A 368 21.78 4.25 -13.06
C ALA A 368 22.71 5.14 -12.22
N ASP A 369 22.16 6.21 -11.66
CA ASP A 369 22.74 6.87 -10.50
C ASP A 369 22.34 6.09 -9.24
N ILE A 370 23.21 5.19 -8.79
CA ILE A 370 22.93 4.28 -7.68
C ILE A 370 22.63 5.05 -6.37
N ALA A 371 23.25 6.21 -6.15
CA ALA A 371 23.02 7.02 -4.96
C ALA A 371 21.58 7.58 -4.90
N SER A 372 20.86 7.58 -6.02
CA SER A 372 19.45 8.00 -6.12
C SER A 372 18.45 6.87 -5.88
N PHE A 373 18.93 5.64 -5.63
CA PHE A 373 18.07 4.49 -5.36
C PHE A 373 17.23 4.73 -4.11
N GLN A 374 15.93 4.57 -4.25
CA GLN A 374 14.97 4.78 -3.18
C GLN A 374 13.85 3.76 -3.23
N THR A 375 13.28 3.50 -2.06
CA THR A 375 12.11 2.64 -1.87
C THR A 375 10.97 3.48 -1.33
N ILE A 376 9.87 3.50 -2.08
CA ILE A 376 8.64 4.17 -1.70
C ILE A 376 7.69 3.10 -1.16
N ALA A 377 7.32 3.18 0.10
CA ALA A 377 6.42 2.20 0.73
C ALA A 377 5.67 2.83 1.92
N VAL A 378 4.79 2.04 2.53
CA VAL A 378 4.10 2.41 3.77
C VAL A 378 5.07 2.46 4.96
N GLN A 379 4.76 3.23 6.00
CA GLN A 379 5.60 3.36 7.20
C GLN A 379 5.86 2.04 7.92
N SER A 380 4.92 1.10 7.90
CA SER A 380 5.14 -0.20 8.49
C SER A 380 6.25 -1.00 7.80
N TYR A 381 6.42 -0.84 6.49
CA TYR A 381 7.57 -1.41 5.76
C TYR A 381 8.89 -0.85 6.29
N ALA A 382 8.96 0.48 6.51
CA ALA A 382 10.14 1.15 7.07
C ALA A 382 10.55 0.57 8.44
N ARG A 383 9.55 0.19 9.25
CA ARG A 383 9.74 -0.32 10.61
C ARG A 383 10.04 -1.81 10.69
N SER A 384 9.85 -2.56 9.61
CA SER A 384 9.83 -4.02 9.66
C SER A 384 10.75 -4.72 8.65
N HIS A 385 10.82 -4.22 7.42
CA HIS A 385 11.53 -4.90 6.32
C HIS A 385 12.63 -4.01 5.71
N TYR A 386 12.55 -2.70 5.90
CA TYR A 386 13.50 -1.76 5.32
C TYR A 386 14.92 -1.96 5.85
N ASP A 387 15.84 -2.09 4.90
CA ASP A 387 17.27 -2.12 5.15
C ASP A 387 17.97 -1.11 4.23
N PRO A 388 18.54 -0.01 4.75
CA PRO A 388 19.09 1.06 3.91
C PRO A 388 20.17 0.57 2.93
N ASP A 389 20.95 -0.44 3.31
CA ASP A 389 22.01 -1.03 2.47
C ASP A 389 21.45 -1.79 1.25
N ARG A 390 20.22 -2.27 1.35
CA ARG A 390 19.49 -3.02 0.32
C ARG A 390 18.47 -2.16 -0.42
N ASP A 391 17.77 -1.31 0.30
CA ASP A 391 16.55 -0.63 -0.13
C ASP A 391 16.79 0.85 -0.48
N GLY A 392 18.02 1.35 -0.29
CA GLY A 392 18.38 2.73 -0.57
C GLY A 392 17.63 3.72 0.33
N ARG A 393 17.36 4.93 -0.16
CA ARG A 393 16.62 5.95 0.62
C ARG A 393 15.15 5.55 0.79
N PHE A 394 14.62 5.61 2.01
CA PHE A 394 13.18 5.44 2.23
C PHE A 394 12.40 6.72 1.85
N VAL A 395 11.22 6.55 1.25
CA VAL A 395 10.25 7.61 0.98
C VAL A 395 8.87 7.09 1.39
N ASP A 396 8.13 7.87 2.18
CA ASP A 396 6.77 7.49 2.55
C ASP A 396 5.84 7.59 1.33
N VAL A 397 5.05 6.55 1.07
CA VAL A 397 4.02 6.56 0.02
C VAL A 397 3.04 7.74 0.18
N ARG A 398 2.84 8.26 1.39
CA ARG A 398 2.03 9.46 1.64
C ARG A 398 2.58 10.71 0.97
N GLU A 399 3.91 10.83 0.84
CA GLU A 399 4.50 11.94 0.09
C GLU A 399 4.05 11.88 -1.37
N VAL A 400 4.04 10.68 -1.94
CA VAL A 400 3.60 10.44 -3.31
C VAL A 400 2.12 10.74 -3.49
N GLU A 401 1.28 10.24 -2.60
CA GLU A 401 -0.17 10.48 -2.64
C GLU A 401 -0.49 11.98 -2.61
N ARG A 402 0.16 12.74 -1.72
CA ARG A 402 0.04 14.21 -1.67
C ARG A 402 0.47 14.88 -2.99
N THR A 403 1.53 14.39 -3.65
CA THR A 403 1.91 14.91 -4.98
C THR A 403 0.92 14.57 -6.11
N LEU A 404 -0.07 13.70 -5.89
CA LEU A 404 -1.14 13.45 -6.85
C LEU A 404 -2.44 14.17 -6.51
N GLY A 405 -2.50 14.84 -5.36
CA GLY A 405 -3.68 15.57 -4.89
C GLY A 405 -4.59 14.76 -3.96
N PHE A 406 -4.13 13.60 -3.46
CA PHE A 406 -4.81 12.95 -2.35
C PHE A 406 -4.65 13.77 -1.07
N GLY A 407 -5.65 13.66 -0.19
CA GLY A 407 -5.66 14.34 1.09
C GLY A 407 -4.81 13.61 2.12
N GLU A 408 -5.16 13.83 3.38
CA GLU A 408 -4.61 13.00 4.43
C GLU A 408 -4.99 11.55 4.17
N HIS A 409 -6.27 11.29 3.85
CA HIS A 409 -6.83 9.95 3.68
C HIS A 409 -7.09 9.60 2.21
N LEU A 410 -6.94 8.31 1.88
CA LEU A 410 -7.37 7.76 0.61
C LEU A 410 -8.80 7.22 0.78
N TYR A 411 -9.80 7.89 0.24
CA TYR A 411 -11.17 7.40 0.38
C TYR A 411 -11.56 6.45 -0.75
N LEU A 412 -12.50 5.57 -0.44
CA LEU A 412 -13.18 4.72 -1.40
C LEU A 412 -14.43 5.42 -1.92
N LEU A 413 -14.64 5.33 -3.23
CA LEU A 413 -15.80 5.85 -3.95
C LEU A 413 -16.73 4.71 -4.38
N GLU A 414 -17.90 5.07 -4.90
CA GLU A 414 -18.84 4.10 -5.49
C GLU A 414 -18.65 3.93 -6.99
N LEU A 415 -18.52 2.67 -7.43
CA LEU A 415 -18.66 2.31 -8.83
C LEU A 415 -19.98 1.55 -9.02
N PRO A 416 -21.00 2.15 -9.67
CA PRO A 416 -22.22 1.43 -10.00
C PRO A 416 -21.95 0.39 -11.09
N ARG A 417 -22.40 -0.86 -10.89
CA ARG A 417 -22.26 -1.95 -11.86
C ARG A 417 -23.31 -3.03 -11.64
N ASP A 418 -24.03 -3.40 -12.69
CA ASP A 418 -24.97 -4.55 -12.69
C ASP A 418 -26.01 -4.52 -11.55
N GLY A 419 -26.45 -3.32 -11.13
CA GLY A 419 -27.39 -3.13 -10.01
C GLY A 419 -26.74 -3.10 -8.63
N GLU A 420 -25.43 -3.28 -8.55
CA GLU A 420 -24.61 -3.20 -7.33
C GLU A 420 -23.72 -1.95 -7.30
N TYR A 421 -23.06 -1.72 -6.16
CA TYR A 421 -22.17 -0.59 -5.92
C TYR A 421 -20.83 -1.07 -5.39
N LEU A 422 -19.86 -1.27 -6.27
CA LEU A 422 -18.51 -1.74 -5.92
C LEU A 422 -17.71 -0.63 -5.23
N ALA A 423 -16.74 -1.03 -4.41
CA ALA A 423 -15.76 -0.13 -3.80
C ALA A 423 -14.59 0.11 -4.76
N ALA A 424 -14.29 1.38 -5.03
CA ALA A 424 -13.21 1.77 -5.94
C ALA A 424 -12.32 2.86 -5.33
N THR A 425 -11.01 2.77 -5.56
CA THR A 425 -10.12 3.93 -5.48
C THR A 425 -10.19 4.69 -6.81
N PRO A 426 -9.56 5.88 -6.93
CA PRO A 426 -9.43 6.54 -8.22
C PRO A 426 -8.69 5.72 -9.29
N PHE A 427 -7.97 4.66 -8.92
CA PHE A 427 -7.15 3.87 -9.84
C PHE A 427 -7.66 2.44 -10.07
N GLY A 428 -8.43 1.88 -9.15
CA GLY A 428 -8.76 0.47 -9.18
C GLY A 428 -10.05 0.13 -8.45
N VAL A 429 -10.60 -1.03 -8.81
CA VAL A 429 -11.78 -1.62 -8.20
C VAL A 429 -11.42 -2.96 -7.59
N MET A 430 -12.10 -3.29 -6.49
CA MET A 430 -12.08 -4.63 -5.91
C MET A 430 -13.40 -5.35 -6.20
N GLU A 431 -13.31 -6.59 -6.63
CA GLU A 431 -14.44 -7.48 -6.92
C GLU A 431 -14.28 -8.78 -6.12
N LEU A 432 -15.39 -9.27 -5.57
CA LEU A 432 -15.45 -10.58 -4.93
C LEU A 432 -16.02 -11.60 -5.90
N GLN A 433 -15.24 -12.65 -6.21
CA GLN A 433 -15.67 -13.76 -7.05
C GLN A 433 -15.62 -15.06 -6.22
N GLY A 434 -16.73 -15.36 -5.54
CA GLY A 434 -16.77 -16.44 -4.55
C GLY A 434 -15.84 -16.15 -3.38
N GLU A 435 -14.94 -17.10 -3.07
CA GLU A 435 -13.90 -16.95 -2.04
C GLU A 435 -12.61 -16.29 -2.55
N ARG A 436 -12.64 -15.63 -3.71
CA ARG A 436 -11.46 -14.95 -4.27
C ARG A 436 -11.69 -13.46 -4.36
N VAL A 437 -10.73 -12.71 -3.84
CA VAL A 437 -10.61 -11.26 -4.05
C VAL A 437 -9.91 -11.06 -5.38
N ASN A 438 -10.54 -10.31 -6.29
CA ASN A 438 -9.91 -9.84 -7.50
C ASN A 438 -9.81 -8.32 -7.45
N SER A 439 -8.70 -7.77 -7.91
CA SER A 439 -8.56 -6.32 -8.06
C SER A 439 -7.91 -6.00 -9.39
N ARG A 440 -8.38 -4.91 -10.00
CA ARG A 440 -7.91 -4.45 -11.31
C ARG A 440 -8.03 -2.95 -11.43
N HIS A 441 -7.32 -2.41 -12.41
CA HIS A 441 -7.51 -1.03 -12.82
C HIS A 441 -8.91 -0.82 -13.39
N LEU A 442 -9.46 0.36 -13.13
CA LEU A 442 -10.69 0.82 -13.75
C LEU A 442 -10.48 0.96 -15.26
N CYS A 443 -11.43 0.50 -16.07
CA CYS A 443 -11.44 0.82 -17.49
C CYS A 443 -12.06 2.20 -17.74
N VAL A 444 -11.91 2.75 -18.95
CA VAL A 444 -12.35 4.12 -19.30
C VAL A 444 -13.83 4.35 -18.94
N SER A 445 -14.71 3.41 -19.32
CA SER A 445 -16.14 3.53 -19.03
C SER A 445 -16.44 3.49 -17.53
N GLU A 446 -15.64 2.76 -16.75
CA GLU A 446 -15.81 2.68 -15.29
C GLU A 446 -15.30 3.92 -14.58
N VAL A 447 -14.18 4.50 -15.04
CA VAL A 447 -13.71 5.79 -14.52
C VAL A 447 -14.76 6.87 -14.78
N GLN A 448 -15.37 6.89 -15.97
CA GLN A 448 -16.47 7.80 -16.30
C GLN A 448 -17.71 7.56 -15.44
N ALA A 449 -18.14 6.30 -15.30
CA ALA A 449 -19.30 5.95 -14.50
C ALA A 449 -19.10 6.29 -13.02
N ALA A 450 -17.95 5.95 -12.44
CA ALA A 450 -17.60 6.30 -11.08
C ALA A 450 -17.55 7.83 -10.90
N TYR A 451 -16.89 8.57 -11.81
CA TYR A 451 -16.80 10.02 -11.68
C TYR A 451 -18.18 10.68 -11.74
N ALA A 452 -18.99 10.36 -12.76
CA ALA A 452 -20.33 10.93 -12.92
C ALA A 452 -21.23 10.63 -11.72
N HIS A 453 -21.22 9.38 -11.24
CA HIS A 453 -22.04 8.93 -10.10
C HIS A 453 -21.66 9.64 -8.78
N ASN A 454 -20.37 9.77 -8.49
CA ASN A 454 -19.93 10.42 -7.25
C ASN A 454 -20.00 11.95 -7.35
N ALA A 455 -19.66 12.55 -8.50
CA ALA A 455 -19.77 14.00 -8.69
C ALA A 455 -21.22 14.48 -8.52
N ALA A 456 -22.19 13.81 -9.15
CA ALA A 456 -23.61 14.16 -8.98
C ALA A 456 -24.09 14.09 -7.52
N PHE A 457 -23.57 13.13 -6.74
CA PHE A 457 -23.85 13.06 -5.31
C PHE A 457 -23.25 14.23 -4.55
N PHE A 458 -21.98 14.55 -4.78
CA PHE A 458 -21.30 15.65 -4.08
C PHE A 458 -21.86 17.02 -4.46
N ASP A 459 -22.28 17.24 -5.70
CA ASP A 459 -22.96 18.47 -6.12
C ASP A 459 -24.29 18.65 -5.37
N ARG A 460 -25.07 17.57 -5.25
CA ARG A 460 -26.32 17.57 -4.45
C ARG A 460 -26.05 17.76 -2.96
N LEU A 461 -25.00 17.14 -2.43
CA LEU A 461 -24.60 17.25 -1.04
C LEU A 461 -24.14 18.68 -0.71
N GLU A 462 -23.37 19.31 -1.58
CA GLU A 462 -22.90 20.70 -1.45
C GLU A 462 -24.06 21.70 -1.51
N ALA A 463 -24.97 21.54 -2.48
CA ALA A 463 -26.18 22.37 -2.55
C ALA A 463 -27.03 22.27 -1.28
N LEU A 464 -27.24 21.06 -0.76
CA LEU A 464 -27.94 20.83 0.50
C LEU A 464 -27.18 21.43 1.69
N ARG A 465 -25.87 21.24 1.75
CA ARG A 465 -24.98 21.74 2.81
C ARG A 465 -25.00 23.26 2.87
N ASP A 466 -24.94 23.94 1.73
CA ASP A 466 -24.74 25.39 1.68
C ASP A 466 -26.06 26.17 1.64
N ALA A 467 -27.08 25.67 0.93
CA ALA A 467 -28.33 26.38 0.66
C ALA A 467 -29.60 25.68 1.21
N GLY A 468 -29.48 24.47 1.77
CA GLY A 468 -30.60 23.75 2.40
C GLY A 468 -31.61 23.17 1.40
N GLU A 469 -32.77 22.75 1.91
CA GLU A 469 -33.81 22.06 1.12
C GLU A 469 -34.33 22.91 -0.06
N GLY A 470 -34.32 24.24 0.06
CA GLY A 470 -34.79 25.17 -0.97
C GLY A 470 -33.99 25.09 -2.29
N ALA A 471 -32.73 24.69 -2.23
CA ALA A 471 -31.89 24.47 -3.41
C ALA A 471 -31.95 23.03 -3.94
N CYS A 472 -32.70 22.14 -3.29
CA CYS A 472 -32.73 20.71 -3.56
C CYS A 472 -34.16 20.19 -3.84
N PRO A 473 -34.81 20.58 -4.96
CA PRO A 473 -36.18 20.14 -5.29
C PRO A 473 -36.34 18.62 -5.33
N TRP A 474 -35.28 17.89 -5.65
CA TRP A 474 -35.23 16.42 -5.68
C TRP A 474 -35.55 15.77 -4.33
N LEU A 475 -35.40 16.48 -3.20
CA LEU A 475 -35.79 15.99 -1.88
C LEU A 475 -37.31 15.76 -1.77
N ASN A 476 -38.12 16.42 -2.60
CA ASN A 476 -39.56 16.22 -2.68
C ASN A 476 -39.96 14.96 -3.47
N HIS A 477 -39.01 14.31 -4.14
CA HIS A 477 -39.25 13.07 -4.88
C HIS A 477 -38.78 11.87 -4.03
N PRO A 478 -39.70 11.04 -3.50
CA PRO A 478 -39.34 9.99 -2.53
C PRO A 478 -38.30 8.98 -3.03
N ARG A 479 -38.31 8.68 -4.34
CA ARG A 479 -37.33 7.79 -4.97
C ARG A 479 -35.94 8.40 -5.02
N GLU A 480 -35.83 9.67 -5.41
CA GLU A 480 -34.54 10.37 -5.48
C GLU A 480 -33.96 10.62 -4.09
N ARG A 481 -34.80 11.05 -3.14
CA ARG A 481 -34.40 11.21 -1.74
C ARG A 481 -33.85 9.91 -1.17
N SER A 482 -34.57 8.79 -1.34
CA SER A 482 -34.13 7.48 -0.87
C SER A 482 -32.82 7.03 -1.53
N ALA A 483 -32.66 7.26 -2.84
CA ALA A 483 -31.42 6.92 -3.55
C ALA A 483 -30.21 7.73 -3.04
N PHE A 484 -30.38 9.04 -2.83
CA PHE A 484 -29.35 9.91 -2.26
C PHE A 484 -28.98 9.50 -0.83
N MET A 485 -29.98 9.27 0.04
CA MET A 485 -29.76 8.81 1.42
C MET A 485 -29.04 7.46 1.46
N ALA A 486 -29.39 6.53 0.57
CA ALA A 486 -28.73 5.24 0.48
C ALA A 486 -27.26 5.36 0.02
N GLN A 487 -26.96 6.23 -0.95
CA GLN A 487 -25.59 6.51 -1.36
C GLN A 487 -24.79 7.18 -0.24
N TRP A 488 -25.38 8.14 0.48
CA TRP A 488 -24.73 8.77 1.62
C TRP A 488 -24.36 7.74 2.68
N LEU A 489 -25.32 6.89 3.08
CA LEU A 489 -25.06 5.84 4.07
C LEU A 489 -23.94 4.89 3.62
N ARG A 490 -23.99 4.37 2.38
CA ARG A 490 -22.95 3.47 1.86
C ARG A 490 -21.57 4.14 1.81
N LEU A 491 -21.50 5.43 1.48
CA LEU A 491 -20.25 6.19 1.50
C LEU A 491 -19.68 6.29 2.92
N LEU A 492 -20.52 6.56 3.92
CA LEU A 492 -20.11 6.61 5.32
C LEU A 492 -19.59 5.25 5.80
N GLU A 493 -20.33 4.19 5.54
CA GLU A 493 -19.98 2.84 5.98
C GLU A 493 -18.71 2.32 5.33
N ARG A 494 -18.58 2.50 4.02
CA ARG A 494 -17.41 2.04 3.25
C ARG A 494 -16.11 2.69 3.68
N ASN A 495 -16.18 3.93 4.15
CA ASN A 495 -15.01 4.69 4.60
C ASN A 495 -14.89 4.73 6.12
N HIS A 496 -15.65 3.88 6.84
CA HIS A 496 -15.68 3.82 8.30
C HIS A 496 -15.93 5.18 8.97
N LEU A 497 -16.68 6.07 8.32
CA LEU A 497 -17.15 7.35 8.86
C LEU A 497 -18.33 7.10 9.82
N THR A 498 -18.07 6.28 10.83
CA THR A 498 -19.01 5.82 11.85
C THR A 498 -18.60 6.40 13.20
N PRO A 499 -19.50 6.47 14.19
CA PRO A 499 -19.16 6.98 15.50
C PRO A 499 -17.93 6.29 16.12
N GLY A 500 -17.83 4.96 16.02
CA GLY A 500 -16.68 4.21 16.56
C GLY A 500 -15.37 4.41 15.77
N GLY A 501 -15.45 4.87 14.52
CA GLY A 501 -14.27 5.17 13.69
C GLY A 501 -13.78 6.60 13.79
N LEU A 502 -14.67 7.56 14.09
CA LEU A 502 -14.35 8.99 14.08
C LEU A 502 -14.21 9.62 15.47
N LEU A 503 -14.94 9.12 16.48
CA LEU A 503 -14.89 9.73 17.80
C LEU A 503 -13.65 9.29 18.58
N PRO A 504 -12.99 10.21 19.31
CA PRO A 504 -11.85 9.88 20.13
C PRO A 504 -12.26 8.96 21.30
N VAL A 505 -11.30 8.15 21.71
CA VAL A 505 -11.46 7.26 22.86
C VAL A 505 -11.36 8.09 24.14
N PRO A 506 -12.40 8.10 24.99
CA PRO A 506 -12.42 8.90 26.20
C PRO A 506 -11.63 8.21 27.31
N ASP A 507 -11.25 8.97 28.34
CA ASP A 507 -10.59 8.42 29.53
C ASP A 507 -11.50 7.46 30.32
N ALA A 508 -12.82 7.67 30.28
CA ALA A 508 -13.82 6.81 30.89
C ALA A 508 -14.83 6.30 29.84
N PRO A 509 -14.85 4.99 29.53
CA PRO A 509 -15.81 4.42 28.57
C PRO A 509 -17.23 4.40 29.15
N ARG A 510 -18.23 4.56 28.28
CA ARG A 510 -19.66 4.34 28.59
C ARG A 510 -20.12 3.03 27.95
N ASP A 511 -21.04 2.33 28.61
CA ASP A 511 -21.55 1.02 28.17
C ASP A 511 -22.13 0.98 26.74
N GLY A 512 -22.57 2.14 26.25
CA GLY A 512 -23.11 2.28 24.90
C GLY A 512 -22.06 2.48 23.80
N ARG A 513 -20.81 2.82 24.11
CA ARG A 513 -19.81 3.17 23.08
C ARG A 513 -19.24 1.93 22.39
N ARG A 514 -18.87 2.10 21.13
CA ARG A 514 -18.27 1.05 20.30
C ARG A 514 -16.98 1.54 19.64
N ASP A 515 -16.01 0.66 19.45
CA ASP A 515 -14.85 0.93 18.59
C ASP A 515 -15.24 0.83 17.09
N ILE A 516 -14.29 1.10 16.20
CA ILE A 516 -14.47 1.02 14.74
C ILE A 516 -14.93 -0.36 14.24
N LYS A 517 -14.87 -1.39 15.08
CA LYS A 517 -15.26 -2.77 14.77
C LYS A 517 -16.56 -3.18 15.43
N GLY A 518 -17.20 -2.27 16.15
CA GLY A 518 -18.41 -2.56 16.90
C GLY A 518 -18.17 -3.25 18.25
N ASN A 519 -16.94 -3.28 18.76
CA ASN A 519 -16.63 -3.81 20.10
C ASN A 519 -17.01 -2.85 21.20
N HIS A 520 -17.52 -3.41 22.31
CA HIS A 520 -17.75 -2.63 23.52
C HIS A 520 -16.44 -1.98 23.98
N LEU A 521 -16.42 -0.64 24.06
CA LEU A 521 -15.16 0.07 24.32
C LEU A 521 -14.58 -0.25 25.71
N GLY A 522 -15.44 -0.43 26.72
CA GLY A 522 -15.00 -0.84 28.06
C GLY A 522 -14.31 -2.22 28.06
N LYS A 523 -14.78 -3.15 27.22
CA LYS A 523 -14.11 -4.45 27.02
C LYS A 523 -12.73 -4.26 26.41
N VAL A 524 -12.64 -3.52 25.31
CA VAL A 524 -11.36 -3.30 24.60
C VAL A 524 -10.33 -2.66 25.53
N LEU A 525 -10.74 -1.68 26.34
CA LEU A 525 -9.86 -1.03 27.31
C LEU A 525 -9.45 -1.96 28.45
N TRP A 526 -10.38 -2.76 28.97
CA TRP A 526 -10.08 -3.74 30.01
C TRP A 526 -9.11 -4.82 29.51
N GLU A 527 -9.37 -5.41 28.34
CA GLU A 527 -8.53 -6.47 27.76
C GLU A 527 -7.13 -5.94 27.44
N ARG A 528 -7.03 -4.69 27.00
CA ARG A 528 -5.74 -4.00 26.83
C ARG A 528 -5.00 -3.87 28.16
N ALA A 529 -5.66 -3.36 29.19
CA ALA A 529 -5.05 -3.18 30.51
C ALA A 529 -4.62 -4.53 31.12
N PHE A 530 -5.44 -5.56 30.97
CA PHE A 530 -5.10 -6.93 31.33
C PHE A 530 -3.84 -7.41 30.58
N ALA A 531 -3.82 -7.26 29.26
CA ALA A 531 -2.70 -7.70 28.43
C ALA A 531 -1.42 -6.96 28.81
N ASP A 532 -1.46 -5.63 29.00
CA ASP A 532 -0.33 -4.82 29.46
C ASP A 532 0.19 -5.28 30.84
N ARG A 533 -0.72 -5.60 31.76
CA ARG A 533 -0.39 -6.04 33.11
C ARG A 533 0.29 -7.42 33.12
N VAL A 534 -0.27 -8.38 32.40
CA VAL A 534 0.34 -9.71 32.23
C VAL A 534 1.68 -9.59 31.52
N TRP A 535 1.76 -8.75 30.48
CA TRP A 535 2.99 -8.54 29.72
C TRP A 535 4.12 -8.05 30.61
N ARG A 536 3.85 -7.17 31.58
CA ARG A 536 4.83 -6.63 32.55
C ARG A 536 5.05 -7.50 33.80
N TRP A 537 4.39 -8.65 33.89
CA TRP A 537 4.45 -9.51 35.07
C TRP A 537 5.76 -10.32 35.12
N ARG A 538 6.70 -9.88 35.96
CA ARG A 538 8.06 -10.45 36.08
C ARG A 538 8.09 -11.93 36.52
N ALA A 539 7.06 -12.42 37.20
CA ALA A 539 7.00 -13.83 37.61
C ALA A 539 6.89 -14.81 36.42
N LEU A 540 6.60 -14.31 35.20
CA LEU A 540 6.62 -15.10 33.97
C LEU A 540 8.02 -15.32 33.42
N ASP A 541 9.00 -14.49 33.79
CA ASP A 541 10.30 -14.44 33.11
C ASP A 541 11.04 -15.79 33.14
N PRO A 542 11.10 -16.53 34.27
CA PRO A 542 11.75 -17.85 34.30
C PRO A 542 11.11 -18.85 33.34
N LEU A 543 9.77 -18.86 33.29
CA LEU A 543 8.99 -19.74 32.42
C LEU A 543 9.26 -19.45 30.95
N LEU A 544 9.17 -18.19 30.56
CA LEU A 544 9.33 -17.76 29.17
C LEU A 544 10.78 -17.90 28.70
N SER A 545 11.75 -17.67 29.57
CA SER A 545 13.18 -17.83 29.26
C SER A 545 13.51 -19.30 29.01
N ALA A 546 13.00 -20.21 29.84
CA ALA A 546 13.18 -21.65 29.65
C ALA A 546 12.60 -22.13 28.30
N LEU A 547 11.47 -21.60 27.87
CA LEU A 547 10.89 -21.89 26.54
C LEU A 547 11.73 -21.30 25.41
N ALA A 548 12.19 -20.06 25.55
CA ALA A 548 13.02 -19.39 24.55
C ALA A 548 14.33 -20.17 24.30
N GLY A 549 15.00 -20.64 25.36
CA GLY A 549 16.20 -21.47 25.25
C GLY A 549 15.97 -22.78 24.48
N ARG A 550 14.78 -23.37 24.60
CA ARG A 550 14.41 -24.57 23.82
C ARG A 550 14.25 -24.24 22.34
N LEU A 551 13.54 -23.15 22.02
CA LEU A 551 13.38 -22.70 20.64
C LEU A 551 14.72 -22.36 19.98
N ARG A 552 15.63 -21.73 20.73
CA ARG A 552 16.98 -21.40 20.25
C ARG A 552 17.79 -22.63 19.83
N ARG A 553 17.58 -23.78 20.48
CA ARG A 553 18.29 -25.05 20.19
C ARG A 553 17.78 -25.77 18.94
N ARG A 554 16.69 -25.32 18.32
CA ARG A 554 16.15 -25.96 17.12
C ARG A 554 17.01 -25.69 15.89
N GLU A 555 17.21 -26.71 15.06
CA GLU A 555 18.02 -26.64 13.83
C GLU A 555 17.28 -25.94 12.67
N ASP A 556 15.95 -26.02 12.66
CA ASP A 556 15.07 -25.50 11.60
C ASP A 556 14.74 -24.00 11.75
N ARG A 557 15.25 -23.31 12.78
CA ARG A 557 14.87 -21.93 13.10
C ARG A 557 15.12 -20.89 12.00
N HIS A 558 16.04 -21.19 11.08
CA HIS A 558 16.29 -20.34 9.90
C HIS A 558 15.06 -20.24 9.00
N THR A 559 14.21 -21.28 8.95
CA THR A 559 12.96 -21.30 8.17
C THR A 559 11.90 -20.35 8.74
N TRP A 560 12.00 -19.99 10.03
CA TRP A 560 11.04 -19.07 10.65
C TRP A 560 11.23 -17.63 10.20
N LEU A 561 12.40 -17.31 9.63
CA LEU A 561 12.71 -15.98 9.14
C LEU A 561 11.86 -15.58 7.91
N ASP A 562 11.14 -16.53 7.31
CA ASP A 562 10.11 -16.24 6.30
C ASP A 562 8.85 -15.56 6.87
N ASP A 563 8.66 -15.57 8.18
CA ASP A 563 7.52 -14.92 8.83
C ASP A 563 7.73 -13.40 8.94
N ALA A 564 6.87 -12.63 8.28
CA ALA A 564 6.96 -11.18 8.23
C ALA A 564 6.77 -10.48 9.59
N TYR A 565 6.03 -11.10 10.52
CA TYR A 565 5.85 -10.51 11.85
C TYR A 565 7.08 -10.75 12.72
N LEU A 566 7.72 -11.90 12.58
CA LEU A 566 9.02 -12.15 13.19
C LEU A 566 10.04 -11.14 12.66
N GLN A 567 10.13 -10.94 11.35
CA GLN A 567 11.01 -9.92 10.76
C GLN A 567 10.73 -8.51 11.32
N SER A 568 9.45 -8.14 11.47
CA SER A 568 9.07 -6.87 12.09
C SER A 568 9.62 -6.71 13.50
N THR A 569 9.49 -7.72 14.34
CA THR A 569 10.01 -7.69 15.71
C THR A 569 11.55 -7.64 15.73
N LEU A 570 12.21 -8.37 14.83
CA LEU A 570 13.66 -8.34 14.69
C LEU A 570 14.18 -6.96 14.25
N ALA A 571 13.46 -6.26 13.36
CA ALA A 571 13.81 -4.90 12.97
C ALA A 571 13.74 -3.91 14.16
N GLN A 572 12.77 -4.10 15.06
CA GLN A 572 12.68 -3.29 16.28
C GLN A 572 13.82 -3.58 17.25
N ALA A 573 14.19 -4.85 17.41
CA ALA A 573 15.39 -5.21 18.16
C ALA A 573 16.67 -4.62 17.55
N ARG A 574 16.76 -4.54 16.21
CA ARG A 574 17.84 -3.81 15.53
C ARG A 574 17.85 -2.34 15.92
N HIS A 575 16.70 -1.66 15.92
CA HIS A 575 16.62 -0.26 16.33
C HIS A 575 17.03 -0.05 17.79
N LEU A 576 16.59 -0.94 18.69
CA LEU A 576 16.93 -0.87 20.11
C LEU A 576 18.44 -1.07 20.36
N LEU A 577 19.06 -2.02 19.64
CA LEU A 577 20.49 -2.30 19.80
C LEU A 577 21.40 -1.31 19.04
N GLY A 578 20.88 -0.64 18.00
CA GLY A 578 21.57 0.39 17.25
C GLY A 578 22.92 -0.08 16.69
N GLU A 579 23.98 0.71 16.93
CA GLU A 579 25.35 0.44 16.45
C GLU A 579 26.03 -0.75 17.16
N ARG A 580 25.43 -1.33 18.21
CA ARG A 580 25.99 -2.50 18.90
C ARG A 580 25.94 -3.78 18.08
N LEU A 581 25.12 -3.79 17.02
CA LEU A 581 25.06 -4.91 16.09
C LEU A 581 26.17 -4.78 15.05
N PRO A 582 26.96 -5.85 14.81
CA PRO A 582 27.93 -5.84 13.73
C PRO A 582 27.23 -5.68 12.38
N ALA A 583 27.92 -5.05 11.42
CA ALA A 583 27.46 -4.94 10.04
C ALA A 583 27.40 -6.35 9.42
N LEU A 584 26.20 -6.90 9.31
CA LEU A 584 25.92 -8.23 8.78
C LEU A 584 24.89 -8.14 7.64
N PRO A 585 24.98 -9.03 6.62
CA PRO A 585 23.92 -9.18 5.64
C PRO A 585 22.56 -9.48 6.29
N HIS A 586 21.46 -9.03 5.68
CA HIS A 586 20.11 -9.09 6.23
C HIS A 586 19.76 -10.42 6.94
N GLN A 587 19.92 -11.56 6.26
CA GLN A 587 19.54 -12.87 6.80
C GLN A 587 20.43 -13.31 7.97
N ALA A 588 21.75 -13.07 7.88
CA ALA A 588 22.69 -13.36 8.95
C ALA A 588 22.41 -12.48 10.18
N ARG A 589 22.06 -11.21 9.96
CA ARG A 589 21.65 -10.28 11.01
C ARG A 589 20.35 -10.70 11.67
N ALA A 590 19.34 -11.08 10.89
CA ALA A 590 18.05 -11.56 11.41
C ALA A 590 18.21 -12.82 12.26
N LEU A 591 19.01 -13.79 11.80
CA LEU A 591 19.31 -15.00 12.58
C LEU A 591 20.08 -14.67 13.87
N ARG A 592 21.06 -13.77 13.81
CA ARG A 592 21.80 -13.32 14.98
C ARG A 592 20.90 -12.64 16.01
N LEU A 593 20.00 -11.77 15.55
CA LEU A 593 19.01 -11.11 16.40
C LEU A 593 18.06 -12.11 17.05
N LEU A 594 17.57 -13.09 16.28
CA LEU A 594 16.73 -14.18 16.79
C LEU A 594 17.45 -14.96 17.90
N ASP A 595 18.72 -15.33 17.67
CA ASP A 595 19.53 -16.04 18.66
C ASP A 595 19.77 -15.22 19.94
N ILE A 596 19.95 -13.90 19.81
CA ILE A 596 20.13 -12.99 20.95
C ILE A 596 18.83 -12.89 21.76
N LEU A 597 17.68 -12.74 21.11
CA LEU A 597 16.39 -12.54 21.77
C LEU A 597 15.89 -13.83 22.44
N LEU A 598 16.23 -14.99 21.87
CA LEU A 598 15.91 -16.30 22.46
C LEU A 598 16.97 -16.81 23.46
N ALA A 599 17.99 -16.03 23.78
CA ALA A 599 18.99 -16.44 24.77
C ALA A 599 18.39 -16.49 26.18
N ASP A 600 18.85 -17.43 27.00
CA ASP A 600 18.40 -17.61 28.39
C ASP A 600 18.73 -16.38 29.24
N GLU A 601 19.96 -15.87 29.10
CA GLU A 601 20.39 -14.59 29.68
C GLU A 601 20.66 -13.57 28.55
N PRO A 602 20.16 -12.34 28.68
CA PRO A 602 20.43 -11.30 27.71
C PRO A 602 21.91 -10.89 27.78
N ALA A 603 22.60 -11.04 26.65
CA ALA A 603 24.00 -10.62 26.54
C ALA A 603 24.19 -9.09 26.56
N GLU A 604 23.09 -8.33 26.41
CA GLU A 604 23.09 -6.87 26.28
C GLU A 604 22.15 -6.25 27.33
N PRO A 605 22.61 -5.32 28.17
CA PRO A 605 21.78 -4.68 29.20
C PRO A 605 20.53 -3.97 28.66
N LEU A 606 20.54 -3.56 27.37
CA LEU A 606 19.36 -2.98 26.72
C LEU A 606 18.22 -3.99 26.56
N LEU A 607 18.55 -5.29 26.50
CA LEU A 607 17.56 -6.36 26.42
C LEU A 607 16.97 -6.73 27.79
N ASP A 608 17.56 -6.23 28.88
CA ASP A 608 16.99 -6.28 30.25
C ASP A 608 16.03 -5.14 30.57
N SER A 609 16.00 -4.09 29.73
CA SER A 609 15.01 -3.03 29.83
C SER A 609 13.59 -3.56 29.61
N ASP A 610 12.57 -2.79 30.00
CA ASP A 610 11.17 -3.17 29.78
C ASP A 610 10.87 -3.38 28.28
N ASP A 611 11.45 -2.55 27.40
CA ASP A 611 11.34 -2.66 25.94
C ASP A 611 12.04 -3.93 25.43
N GLY A 612 13.25 -4.20 25.92
CA GLY A 612 14.02 -5.38 25.59
C GLY A 612 13.31 -6.68 25.98
N ARG A 613 12.78 -6.74 27.20
CA ARG A 613 11.97 -7.85 27.70
C ARG A 613 10.70 -8.04 26.88
N SER A 614 10.02 -6.94 26.53
CA SER A 614 8.83 -6.96 25.67
C SER A 614 9.13 -7.59 24.30
N LEU A 615 10.27 -7.22 23.68
CA LEU A 615 10.70 -7.80 22.40
C LEU A 615 11.02 -9.29 22.51
N ARG A 616 11.68 -9.74 23.58
CA ARG A 616 11.96 -11.17 23.81
C ARG A 616 10.67 -11.98 23.92
N MET A 617 9.69 -11.49 24.67
CA MET A 617 8.37 -12.13 24.77
C MET A 617 7.65 -12.16 23.42
N GLN A 618 7.70 -11.06 22.66
CA GLN A 618 7.08 -10.99 21.34
C GLN A 618 7.71 -12.01 20.36
N VAL A 619 9.05 -12.11 20.32
CA VAL A 619 9.76 -13.10 19.50
C VAL A 619 9.39 -14.53 19.89
N LEU A 620 9.38 -14.83 21.20
CA LEU A 620 9.00 -16.16 21.70
C LEU A 620 7.64 -16.60 21.15
N PHE A 621 6.60 -15.77 21.34
CA PHE A 621 5.25 -16.13 20.90
C PHE A 621 5.09 -16.13 19.37
N GLN A 622 5.83 -15.30 18.63
CA GLN A 622 5.86 -15.39 17.17
C GLN A 622 6.50 -16.68 16.68
N CYS A 623 7.61 -17.13 17.28
CA CYS A 623 8.21 -18.42 16.95
C CYS A 623 7.27 -19.59 17.28
N LEU A 624 6.59 -19.55 18.44
CA LEU A 624 5.58 -20.54 18.80
C LEU A 624 4.43 -20.57 17.77
N ARG A 625 3.96 -19.40 17.33
CA ARG A 625 2.94 -19.29 16.29
C ARG A 625 3.39 -19.93 14.96
N VAL A 626 4.63 -19.69 14.55
CA VAL A 626 5.20 -20.30 13.33
C VAL A 626 5.23 -21.83 13.46
N LEU A 627 5.63 -22.34 14.63
CA LEU A 627 5.71 -23.79 14.90
C LEU A 627 4.35 -24.49 14.93
N ALA A 628 3.34 -23.87 15.53
CA ALA A 628 1.97 -24.38 15.55
C ALA A 628 1.37 -24.52 14.14
N GLY A 629 1.97 -23.87 13.14
CA GLY A 629 1.52 -23.91 11.76
C GLY A 629 0.15 -23.25 11.60
N GLN A 630 -0.53 -23.60 10.52
CA GLN A 630 -1.84 -23.04 10.19
C GLN A 630 -2.87 -24.16 10.05
N PRO A 631 -3.81 -24.29 11.00
CA PRO A 631 -4.99 -25.11 10.78
C PRO A 631 -5.89 -24.45 9.72
N ALA A 632 -6.64 -25.29 8.99
CA ALA A 632 -7.64 -24.85 8.01
C ALA A 632 -8.60 -23.84 8.65
N VAL A 633 -8.94 -22.79 7.90
CA VAL A 633 -9.80 -21.69 8.34
C VAL A 633 -11.08 -22.26 8.98
N GLY A 634 -11.29 -21.97 10.27
CA GLY A 634 -12.47 -22.38 11.03
C GLY A 634 -13.76 -21.65 10.59
N ASN A 635 -14.54 -21.15 11.53
CA ASN A 635 -15.84 -20.49 11.31
C ASN A 635 -15.78 -19.07 10.70
N ARG A 636 -14.90 -18.81 9.73
CA ARG A 636 -14.67 -17.48 9.11
C ARG A 636 -15.00 -17.49 7.62
N LEU A 637 -15.68 -16.44 7.16
CA LEU A 637 -15.94 -16.13 5.75
C LEU A 637 -14.99 -15.04 5.26
N LEU A 638 -14.45 -15.20 4.05
CA LEU A 638 -13.61 -14.17 3.42
C LEU A 638 -14.46 -12.93 3.07
N ARG A 639 -14.12 -11.79 3.67
CA ARG A 639 -14.72 -10.47 3.44
C ARG A 639 -13.65 -9.38 3.59
N PRO A 640 -12.87 -9.10 2.53
CA PRO A 640 -11.89 -8.02 2.55
C PRO A 640 -12.55 -6.65 2.72
N ASP A 641 -11.92 -5.80 3.52
CA ASP A 641 -12.27 -4.40 3.76
C ASP A 641 -11.18 -3.51 3.14
N PRO A 642 -11.42 -2.96 1.92
CA PRO A 642 -10.43 -2.17 1.22
C PRO A 642 -10.01 -0.90 1.96
N TYR A 643 -10.90 -0.35 2.80
CA TYR A 643 -10.59 0.88 3.51
C TYR A 643 -9.50 0.61 4.53
N LEU A 644 -9.68 -0.45 5.31
CA LEU A 644 -8.71 -0.81 6.33
C LEU A 644 -7.40 -1.32 5.70
N ILE A 645 -7.44 -2.05 4.57
CA ILE A 645 -6.24 -2.42 3.82
C ILE A 645 -5.46 -1.17 3.38
N LEU A 646 -6.12 -0.18 2.78
CA LEU A 646 -5.43 0.96 2.19
C LEU A 646 -5.14 2.11 3.17
N ASN A 647 -5.92 2.24 4.25
CA ASN A 647 -5.91 3.39 5.15
C ASN A 647 -5.79 3.06 6.63
N ALA A 648 -5.50 1.81 7.02
CA ALA A 648 -5.21 1.52 8.42
C ALA A 648 -4.12 2.47 8.95
N ARG A 649 -4.48 3.30 9.93
CA ARG A 649 -3.57 4.22 10.62
C ARG A 649 -3.34 3.73 12.04
N PRO A 650 -2.10 3.38 12.41
CA PRO A 650 -1.79 2.95 13.78
C PRO A 650 -2.01 4.07 14.80
N GLU A 651 -1.88 5.33 14.39
CA GLU A 651 -1.99 6.52 15.25
C GLU A 651 -3.43 6.81 15.70
N THR A 652 -4.42 6.44 14.88
CA THR A 652 -5.84 6.61 15.22
C THR A 652 -6.44 5.37 15.90
N LEU A 653 -5.80 4.21 15.80
CA LEU A 653 -6.26 2.93 16.36
C LEU A 653 -5.87 2.73 17.84
N LEU A 654 -6.01 3.78 18.66
CA LEU A 654 -5.69 3.86 20.10
C LEU A 654 -4.19 4.01 20.43
N ALA A 655 -3.82 5.22 20.88
CA ALA A 655 -2.50 5.70 21.27
C ALA A 655 -1.82 4.97 22.45
N ALA A 656 -1.47 3.69 22.31
CA ALA A 656 -0.44 3.10 23.18
C ALA A 656 0.35 1.99 22.48
N ASP A 657 1.66 2.01 22.74
CA ASP A 657 2.63 0.90 22.76
C ASP A 657 2.45 -0.22 21.73
N ASN A 658 2.15 0.18 20.50
CA ASN A 658 2.03 -0.68 19.32
C ASN A 658 3.04 -0.28 18.22
N SER A 659 4.06 0.52 18.57
CA SER A 659 5.03 1.08 17.61
C SER A 659 5.74 0.00 16.79
N TRP A 660 5.84 -1.21 17.33
CA TRP A 660 6.45 -2.40 16.73
C TRP A 660 5.51 -3.29 15.91
N LEU A 661 4.20 -3.11 15.98
CA LEU A 661 3.25 -3.90 15.21
C LEU A 661 3.15 -3.38 13.78
N ILE A 662 3.00 -4.30 12.82
CA ILE A 662 2.63 -3.93 11.45
C ILE A 662 1.20 -3.38 11.51
N ALA A 663 1.07 -2.08 11.37
CA ALA A 663 -0.15 -1.35 11.64
C ALA A 663 -1.35 -1.81 10.80
N GLU A 664 -1.09 -2.12 9.54
CA GLU A 664 -2.07 -2.58 8.56
C GLU A 664 -2.51 -4.03 8.82
N ASP A 665 -1.81 -4.73 9.70
CA ASP A 665 -1.88 -6.17 9.88
C ASP A 665 -2.32 -6.61 11.29
N LYS A 666 -2.14 -5.75 12.31
CA LYS A 666 -2.68 -5.96 13.67
C LYS A 666 -4.15 -6.42 13.65
N TYR A 667 -4.87 -6.06 12.61
CA TYR A 667 -6.28 -6.33 12.43
C TYR A 667 -6.60 -7.05 11.12
N ARG A 668 -5.61 -7.72 10.49
CA ARG A 668 -5.83 -8.50 9.26
C ARG A 668 -7.00 -9.47 9.38
N GLY A 669 -7.12 -10.16 10.52
CA GLY A 669 -8.25 -11.03 10.81
C GLY A 669 -9.60 -10.35 10.54
N TYR A 670 -9.72 -9.07 10.92
CA TYR A 670 -10.91 -8.25 10.72
C TYR A 670 -11.00 -7.64 9.33
N HIS A 671 -9.86 -7.29 8.72
CA HIS A 671 -9.83 -6.68 7.40
C HIS A 671 -10.10 -7.70 6.30
N GLN A 672 -9.88 -8.99 6.54
CA GLN A 672 -9.99 -10.03 5.52
C GLN A 672 -11.13 -11.00 5.79
N TYR A 673 -11.57 -11.13 7.03
CA TYR A 673 -12.53 -12.15 7.43
C TYR A 673 -13.66 -11.60 8.29
N SER A 674 -14.80 -12.25 8.19
CA SER A 674 -15.95 -12.07 9.07
C SER A 674 -16.35 -13.43 9.64
N ALA A 675 -16.90 -13.48 10.85
CA ALA A 675 -17.42 -14.74 11.39
C ALA A 675 -18.60 -15.24 10.53
N ASP A 676 -18.66 -16.55 10.25
CA ASP A 676 -19.82 -17.15 9.60
C ASP A 676 -21.00 -17.13 10.58
N PRO A 677 -22.06 -16.33 10.30
CA PRO A 677 -23.21 -16.22 11.19
C PRO A 677 -24.05 -17.50 11.28
N ARG A 678 -23.74 -18.52 10.48
CA ARG A 678 -24.44 -19.82 10.53
C ARG A 678 -23.65 -20.89 11.27
N HIS A 679 -22.44 -20.59 11.73
CA HIS A 679 -21.60 -21.56 12.39
C HIS A 679 -21.88 -21.61 13.90
N PRO A 680 -22.12 -22.80 14.52
CA PRO A 680 -22.49 -22.90 15.93
C PRO A 680 -21.51 -22.26 16.92
N HIS A 681 -20.20 -22.37 16.67
CA HIS A 681 -19.18 -21.67 17.47
C HIS A 681 -19.24 -20.14 17.36
N THR A 682 -19.71 -19.58 16.24
CA THR A 682 -19.98 -18.15 16.14
C THR A 682 -21.12 -17.79 17.09
N ASP A 683 -22.25 -18.49 17.00
CA ASP A 683 -23.42 -18.22 17.84
C ASP A 683 -23.14 -18.37 19.34
N TYR A 684 -22.37 -19.40 19.73
CA TYR A 684 -21.96 -19.62 21.11
C TYR A 684 -21.11 -18.44 21.63
N MET A 685 -20.11 -18.03 20.86
CA MET A 685 -19.23 -16.95 21.29
C MET A 685 -19.87 -15.57 21.20
N ASP A 686 -20.83 -15.36 20.29
CA ASP A 686 -21.71 -14.19 20.26
C ASP A 686 -22.51 -14.04 21.57
N GLN A 687 -22.90 -15.14 22.20
CA GLN A 687 -23.62 -15.16 23.47
C GLN A 687 -22.67 -15.01 24.66
N LEU A 688 -21.49 -15.63 24.60
CA LEU A 688 -20.53 -15.65 25.69
C LEU A 688 -19.80 -14.31 25.86
N ASP A 689 -19.28 -13.74 24.78
CA ASP A 689 -18.42 -12.56 24.83
C ASP A 689 -18.73 -11.61 23.67
N THR A 690 -19.72 -10.73 23.85
CA THR A 690 -20.16 -9.83 22.77
C THR A 690 -19.34 -8.54 22.69
N PRO A 691 -18.73 -8.21 21.52
CA PRO A 691 -18.65 -9.02 20.31
C PRO A 691 -17.46 -9.98 20.28
N PHE A 692 -17.68 -11.08 19.58
CA PHE A 692 -16.69 -12.10 19.24
C PHE A 692 -16.27 -11.97 17.76
N SER A 693 -15.32 -11.12 17.46
CA SER A 693 -15.01 -10.76 16.07
C SER A 693 -14.09 -11.78 15.35
N GLY A 694 -13.61 -12.82 16.05
CA GLY A 694 -12.46 -13.63 15.62
C GLY A 694 -12.72 -15.08 15.19
N GLY A 695 -13.83 -15.75 15.47
CA GLY A 695 -13.86 -17.22 15.31
C GLY A 695 -12.91 -17.92 16.30
N VAL A 696 -12.90 -19.26 16.42
CA VAL A 696 -12.02 -19.96 17.40
C VAL A 696 -10.66 -20.23 16.78
N SER A 697 -9.58 -19.75 17.41
CA SER A 697 -8.21 -19.90 16.93
C SER A 697 -7.69 -21.33 16.99
N GLY A 698 -7.60 -22.00 15.85
CA GLY A 698 -6.92 -23.29 15.77
C GLY A 698 -5.42 -23.22 16.07
N VAL A 699 -4.77 -22.05 15.93
CA VAL A 699 -3.37 -21.86 16.36
C VAL A 699 -3.26 -21.90 17.88
N THR A 700 -4.21 -21.27 18.58
CA THR A 700 -4.28 -21.37 20.04
C THR A 700 -4.53 -22.81 20.48
N GLU A 701 -5.42 -23.53 19.79
CA GLU A 701 -5.69 -24.94 20.04
C GLU A 701 -4.44 -25.80 19.87
N ALA A 702 -3.73 -25.67 18.75
CA ALA A 702 -2.47 -26.38 18.51
C ALA A 702 -1.43 -26.07 19.59
N LEU A 703 -1.26 -24.80 19.98
CA LEU A 703 -0.36 -24.43 21.06
C LEU A 703 -0.74 -25.02 22.41
N CYS A 704 -2.04 -25.12 22.73
CA CYS A 704 -2.51 -25.73 23.97
C CYS A 704 -2.29 -27.24 23.96
N ARG A 705 -2.61 -27.90 22.84
CA ARG A 705 -2.50 -29.35 22.66
C ARG A 705 -1.05 -29.83 22.63
N ASP A 706 -0.20 -29.12 21.91
CA ASP A 706 1.22 -29.49 21.70
C ASP A 706 2.13 -28.97 22.83
N LEU A 707 1.56 -28.26 23.81
CA LEU A 707 2.27 -27.72 24.96
C LEU A 707 3.12 -28.77 25.69
N PRO A 708 2.66 -30.02 25.94
CA PRO A 708 3.51 -31.03 26.58
C PRO A 708 4.82 -31.32 25.81
N GLY A 709 4.79 -31.25 24.48
CA GLY A 709 5.98 -31.39 23.64
C GLY A 709 6.95 -30.20 23.75
N LEU A 710 6.44 -29.01 24.08
CA LEU A 710 7.24 -27.82 24.35
C LEU A 710 7.84 -27.83 25.77
N PHE A 711 7.27 -28.61 26.70
CA PHE A 711 7.63 -28.66 28.13
C PHE A 711 8.38 -29.93 28.58
N ASP A 712 8.76 -30.82 27.66
CA ASP A 712 9.34 -32.15 27.95
C ASP A 712 8.43 -33.03 28.84
N GLY A 713 7.11 -32.84 28.69
CA GLY A 713 6.08 -33.46 29.51
C GLY A 713 4.93 -32.49 29.84
N PRO A 714 3.82 -32.99 30.41
CA PRO A 714 2.70 -32.14 30.79
C PRO A 714 3.13 -31.13 31.87
N PRO A 715 2.94 -29.81 31.66
CA PRO A 715 3.28 -28.81 32.67
C PRO A 715 2.36 -28.94 33.89
N SER A 716 2.81 -28.44 35.05
CA SER A 716 1.91 -28.26 36.20
C SER A 716 0.74 -27.34 35.85
N VAL A 717 -0.40 -27.48 36.53
CA VAL A 717 -1.60 -26.66 36.30
C VAL A 717 -1.29 -25.16 36.47
N THR A 718 -0.50 -24.80 37.49
CA THR A 718 -0.03 -23.41 37.68
C THR A 718 0.82 -22.92 36.51
N THR A 719 1.77 -23.73 36.03
CA THR A 719 2.62 -23.39 34.88
C THR A 719 1.81 -23.24 33.60
N TYR A 720 0.84 -24.15 33.39
CA TYR A 720 -0.09 -24.13 32.27
C TYR A 720 -0.83 -22.79 32.22
N TRP A 721 -1.52 -22.40 33.29
CA TRP A 721 -2.30 -21.16 33.30
C TRP A 721 -1.44 -19.89 33.25
N ARG A 722 -0.23 -19.88 33.81
CA ARG A 722 0.73 -18.78 33.62
C ARG A 722 1.10 -18.61 32.15
N PHE A 723 1.39 -19.71 31.45
CA PHE A 723 1.62 -19.68 30.00
C PHE A 723 0.38 -19.20 29.25
N GLN A 724 -0.82 -19.69 29.58
CA GLN A 724 -2.04 -19.32 28.87
C GLN A 724 -2.43 -17.86 29.07
N LEU A 725 -2.17 -17.26 30.23
CA LEU A 725 -2.33 -15.83 30.44
C LEU A 725 -1.37 -15.03 29.53
N ALA A 726 -0.10 -15.44 29.47
CA ALA A 726 0.90 -14.81 28.60
C ALA A 726 0.54 -14.95 27.11
N ASN A 727 0.08 -16.13 26.69
CA ASN A 727 -0.42 -16.41 25.35
C ASN A 727 -1.62 -15.52 25.03
N SER A 728 -2.60 -15.43 25.93
CA SER A 728 -3.77 -14.55 25.77
C SER A 728 -3.36 -13.08 25.64
N ALA A 729 -2.43 -12.61 26.48
CA ALA A 729 -1.89 -11.26 26.41
C ALA A 729 -1.20 -11.00 25.07
N PHE A 730 -0.42 -11.95 24.55
CA PHE A 730 0.17 -11.85 23.21
C PHE A 730 -0.90 -11.63 22.13
N TRP A 731 -1.93 -12.48 22.10
CA TRP A 731 -2.99 -12.39 21.09
C TRP A 731 -3.78 -11.08 21.17
N LEU A 732 -4.10 -10.61 22.39
CA LEU A 732 -4.78 -9.33 22.64
C LEU A 732 -3.94 -8.13 22.19
N ARG A 733 -2.66 -8.08 22.58
CA ARG A 733 -1.73 -7.00 22.18
C ARG A 733 -1.63 -6.89 20.65
N ASN A 734 -1.59 -8.04 19.98
CA ASN A 734 -1.47 -8.12 18.53
C ASN A 734 -2.83 -8.02 17.81
N GLY A 735 -3.95 -7.85 18.52
CA GLY A 735 -5.26 -7.61 17.93
C GLY A 735 -5.89 -8.81 17.22
N TYR A 736 -5.42 -10.02 17.51
CA TYR A 736 -5.82 -11.23 16.79
C TYR A 736 -7.08 -11.90 17.33
N HIS A 737 -7.27 -11.92 18.65
CA HIS A 737 -8.31 -12.68 19.36
C HIS A 737 -8.94 -11.86 20.48
N SER A 738 -10.07 -12.36 21.00
CA SER A 738 -10.62 -11.91 22.30
C SER A 738 -10.02 -12.71 23.46
N LEU A 739 -10.12 -12.21 24.70
CA LEU A 739 -9.59 -12.94 25.86
C LEU A 739 -10.28 -14.30 26.02
N PHE A 740 -11.60 -14.36 25.89
CA PHE A 740 -12.33 -15.60 26.16
C PHE A 740 -12.19 -16.63 25.05
N GLU A 741 -11.86 -16.22 23.83
CA GLU A 741 -11.47 -17.15 22.78
C GLU A 741 -10.25 -17.99 23.21
N THR A 742 -9.22 -17.35 23.77
CA THR A 742 -7.99 -18.05 24.17
C THR A 742 -8.20 -18.84 25.47
N LEU A 743 -8.92 -18.28 26.44
CA LEU A 743 -9.19 -18.96 27.71
C LEU A 743 -10.14 -20.14 27.57
N TYR A 744 -11.11 -20.08 26.65
CA TYR A 744 -12.02 -21.20 26.37
C TYR A 744 -11.25 -22.41 25.85
N VAL A 745 -10.40 -22.20 24.84
CA VAL A 745 -9.57 -23.28 24.28
C VAL A 745 -8.61 -23.84 25.33
N ALA A 746 -7.97 -22.97 26.12
CA ALA A 746 -7.12 -23.39 27.23
C ALA A 746 -7.88 -24.19 28.30
N ALA A 747 -9.14 -23.85 28.59
CA ALA A 747 -9.94 -24.59 29.54
C ALA A 747 -10.35 -25.99 29.02
N CYS A 748 -10.46 -26.17 27.70
CA CYS A 748 -10.75 -27.46 27.07
C CYS A 748 -9.52 -28.38 27.02
N GLU A 749 -8.34 -27.80 26.77
CA GLU A 749 -7.07 -28.51 26.58
C GLU A 749 -6.21 -28.55 27.85
N GLU A 750 -6.79 -28.27 29.02
CA GLU A 750 -6.07 -28.33 30.30
C GLU A 750 -5.66 -29.78 30.61
N PRO A 751 -4.38 -30.05 30.94
CA PRO A 751 -3.95 -31.37 31.38
C PRO A 751 -4.74 -31.85 32.62
N PRO A 752 -5.19 -33.11 32.65
CA PRO A 752 -5.90 -33.65 33.81
C PRO A 752 -5.03 -33.61 35.08
N ALA A 753 -5.55 -32.99 36.14
CA ALA A 753 -4.89 -32.89 37.44
C ALA A 753 -5.92 -32.63 38.56
N GLU A 754 -5.54 -32.88 39.82
CA GLU A 754 -6.45 -32.73 40.97
C GLU A 754 -6.89 -31.27 41.20
N ASP A 755 -6.02 -30.30 40.90
CA ASP A 755 -6.28 -28.87 41.03
C ASP A 755 -6.64 -28.18 39.70
N ALA A 756 -6.99 -28.95 38.67
CA ALA A 756 -7.48 -28.49 37.38
C ALA A 756 -8.72 -27.58 37.53
N ILE A 757 -8.76 -26.48 36.77
CA ILE A 757 -9.86 -25.50 36.82
C ILE A 757 -10.65 -25.37 35.51
N GLY A 758 -10.23 -26.06 34.45
CA GLY A 758 -10.79 -26.02 33.11
C GLY A 758 -12.28 -26.33 33.09
N ALA A 759 -12.70 -27.43 33.71
CA ALA A 759 -14.13 -27.78 33.81
C ALA A 759 -14.96 -26.72 34.57
N ARG A 760 -14.37 -26.07 35.59
CA ARG A 760 -15.03 -25.01 36.36
C ARG A 760 -15.16 -23.72 35.54
N LEU A 761 -14.15 -23.41 34.71
CA LEU A 761 -14.19 -22.30 33.76
C LEU A 761 -15.21 -22.55 32.65
N GLN A 762 -15.26 -23.74 32.07
CA GLN A 762 -16.27 -24.12 31.07
C GLN A 762 -17.69 -23.96 31.64
N ALA A 763 -17.95 -24.46 32.86
CA ALA A 763 -19.23 -24.28 33.52
C ALA A 763 -19.55 -22.79 33.82
N LEU A 764 -18.53 -21.95 34.09
CA LEU A 764 -18.72 -20.50 34.22
C LEU A 764 -19.12 -19.88 32.89
N PHE A 765 -18.47 -20.28 31.80
CA PHE A 765 -18.77 -19.80 30.45
C PHE A 765 -20.22 -20.13 30.06
N GLU A 766 -20.66 -21.37 30.27
CA GLU A 766 -22.04 -21.79 30.03
C GLU A 766 -23.07 -21.01 30.86
N ARG A 767 -22.75 -20.69 32.13
CA ARG A 767 -23.65 -19.86 32.95
C ARG A 767 -23.72 -18.42 32.46
N CYS A 768 -22.60 -17.86 32.01
CA CYS A 768 -22.53 -16.46 31.61
C CYS A 768 -23.01 -16.19 30.19
N SER A 769 -23.10 -17.20 29.33
CA SER A 769 -23.72 -17.09 28.00
C SER A 769 -25.24 -16.94 28.05
N ALA A 770 -25.86 -17.12 29.22
CA ALA A 770 -27.29 -16.92 29.41
C ALA A 770 -27.69 -15.44 29.31
N VAL A 771 -28.82 -15.18 28.64
CA VAL A 771 -29.38 -13.83 28.44
C VAL A 771 -29.61 -13.13 29.79
N GLY A 772 -29.11 -11.90 29.93
CA GLY A 772 -29.32 -11.07 31.12
C GLY A 772 -28.17 -11.10 32.14
N THR A 773 -27.10 -11.88 31.88
CA THR A 773 -25.90 -11.84 32.71
C THR A 773 -25.14 -10.51 32.50
N PRO A 774 -24.71 -9.83 33.58
CA PRO A 774 -23.87 -8.63 33.45
C PRO A 774 -22.56 -8.95 32.73
N ALA A 775 -22.14 -8.09 31.78
CA ALA A 775 -20.93 -8.30 30.99
C ALA A 775 -19.67 -8.50 31.86
N GLY A 776 -19.59 -7.82 33.01
CA GLY A 776 -18.46 -7.96 33.94
C GLY A 776 -18.40 -9.27 34.71
N ALA A 777 -19.50 -10.02 34.84
CA ALA A 777 -19.55 -11.25 35.64
C ALA A 777 -18.65 -12.36 35.07
N LEU A 778 -18.56 -12.43 33.75
CA LEU A 778 -17.67 -13.36 33.05
C LEU A 778 -16.19 -13.04 33.31
N TYR A 779 -15.81 -11.76 33.18
CA TYR A 779 -14.46 -11.26 33.45
C TYR A 779 -14.04 -11.45 34.91
N ASP A 780 -14.86 -10.97 35.85
CA ASP A 780 -14.56 -11.06 37.27
C ASP A 780 -14.53 -12.52 37.75
N GLY A 781 -15.46 -13.36 37.28
CA GLY A 781 -15.54 -14.77 37.62
C GLY A 781 -14.36 -15.59 37.10
N ALA A 782 -13.96 -15.38 35.85
CA ALA A 782 -12.83 -16.09 35.25
C ALA A 782 -11.51 -15.68 35.94
N MET A 783 -11.31 -14.38 36.18
CA MET A 783 -10.12 -13.90 36.89
C MET A 783 -10.07 -14.37 38.34
N ALA A 784 -11.21 -14.49 39.04
CA ALA A 784 -11.24 -15.02 40.40
C ALA A 784 -10.74 -16.48 40.47
N LEU A 785 -11.05 -17.30 39.47
CA LEU A 785 -10.57 -18.69 39.38
C LEU A 785 -9.08 -18.75 39.02
N ILE A 786 -8.67 -18.01 37.99
CA ILE A 786 -7.31 -18.10 37.45
C ILE A 786 -6.29 -17.42 38.38
N LEU A 787 -6.58 -16.22 38.92
CA LEU A 787 -5.63 -15.47 39.76
C LEU A 787 -5.31 -16.22 41.07
N ALA A 788 -6.29 -16.90 41.67
CA ALA A 788 -6.08 -17.72 42.86
C ALA A 788 -5.09 -18.86 42.61
N LEU A 789 -5.09 -19.43 41.41
CA LEU A 789 -4.16 -20.48 41.01
C LEU A 789 -2.77 -19.90 40.69
N VAL A 790 -2.69 -18.92 39.79
CA VAL A 790 -1.39 -18.46 39.26
C VAL A 790 -0.55 -17.69 40.29
N ASN A 791 -1.18 -17.14 41.33
CA ASN A 791 -0.51 -16.44 42.44
C ASN A 791 -0.18 -17.34 43.64
N ARG A 792 -0.63 -18.61 43.65
CA ARG A 792 -0.53 -19.51 44.82
C ARG A 792 0.88 -19.60 45.41
N ASP A 793 1.88 -19.68 44.54
CA ASP A 793 3.28 -19.92 44.91
C ASP A 793 4.14 -18.64 44.83
N LEU A 794 3.52 -17.45 44.82
CA LEU A 794 4.21 -16.16 44.71
C LEU A 794 4.07 -15.34 45.98
N ALA A 795 5.08 -14.52 46.27
CA ALA A 795 4.97 -13.52 47.32
C ALA A 795 3.89 -12.48 46.96
N ALA A 796 3.23 -11.89 47.96
CA ALA A 796 2.15 -10.92 47.74
C ALA A 796 2.55 -9.71 46.87
N ALA A 797 3.82 -9.29 46.93
CA ALA A 797 4.36 -8.21 46.10
C ALA A 797 4.48 -8.57 44.60
N GLU A 798 4.48 -9.87 44.28
CA GLU A 798 4.63 -10.41 42.93
C GLU A 798 3.29 -10.88 42.35
N HIS A 799 2.19 -10.75 43.11
CA HIS A 799 0.87 -11.18 42.67
C HIS A 799 0.41 -10.41 41.44
N LEU A 800 -0.05 -11.15 40.43
CA LEU A 800 -0.80 -10.56 39.34
C LEU A 800 -2.15 -10.06 39.88
N SER A 801 -2.41 -8.78 39.65
CA SER A 801 -3.66 -8.11 39.98
C SER A 801 -4.25 -7.49 38.72
N VAL A 802 -5.54 -7.70 38.50
CA VAL A 802 -6.29 -7.17 37.36
C VAL A 802 -7.44 -6.33 37.92
N ALA A 803 -7.75 -5.21 37.25
CA ALA A 803 -8.86 -4.36 37.64
C ALA A 803 -10.19 -5.12 37.50
N ARG A 804 -11.17 -4.81 38.36
CA ARG A 804 -12.54 -5.26 38.14
C ARG A 804 -13.08 -4.68 36.85
N TYR A 805 -13.93 -5.45 36.16
CA TYR A 805 -14.59 -4.94 34.97
C TYR A 805 -15.53 -3.78 35.34
N CYS A 806 -15.19 -2.56 34.92
CA CYS A 806 -16.01 -1.38 35.13
C CYS A 806 -16.79 -1.11 33.83
N GLY A 807 -17.99 -1.67 33.74
CA GLY A 807 -18.92 -1.44 32.62
C GLY A 807 -20.35 -1.70 33.06
N GLY A 808 -20.79 -0.92 34.05
CA GLY A 808 -22.15 -0.94 34.59
C GLY A 808 -22.71 0.47 34.76
#